data_AF-A0A6P0TAG6-F1
#
_entry.id   AF-A0A6P0TAG6-F1
#
_cell.length_a   1.000
_cell.length_b   1.000
_cell.length_c   1.000
_cell.angle_alpha   90.00
_cell.angle_beta   90.00
_cell.angle_gamma   90.00
#
_symmetry.space_group_name_H-M   'P 1'
#
loop_
_entity.id
_entity.type
_entity.pdbx_description
1 polymer ?
#
loop_
_entity_poly.entity_id
_entity_poly.type
_entity_poly.pdbx_seq_one_letter_code
_entity_poly.pdbx_strand_id
1 'polypeptide(L)'
;WRMIQDNLLSVGDLDPLGRHQQGNQSKISSQPGKRRSLVQIALLAENVQLQTELATYGIATQTPQELEAIQVRQASDLTDLYAHIGSNASLGLTGRPQRRLRSLTTSRFFKIQGETVVFLPSFLDSRQFYLTLDYHFLVAQIKGELAYICRHWYDLGRPAVILLLTHKMFELGDSQSLDQSPLLGLMKQLRDGDSDGTPVQLGTVQQLMLTAKIERVAPPAIFQFEQQSIQQVAQAQHSLKFNLAENWPLSQTQEFRLECETNVDLLMRTLRESTNLYEQIGLLENLARLNGLNFEFVMGDATRVTVRELLTEVYENAAETELWTVIRRAAGLLQKIDMGLSDAVTDIVICQKQISVGKSYTEESLITEPMSHDDIMAKMQQFCSEDVRDLALTQEILIYLSVLLKTNPTLFDGLLTLRVGYLILLITSAIAAEKELSQAEAYEVLMQLSPFDVKSRLLQVLEGYSGYNQTLFQRESLPLRQQNGIEWSILPEAIAQATDEPAPISNSWRLQRQQDGMLNLIPEAFYPNVWQVLHHCKGLTIGDKLERRNCLDSELLLSDTTPEEKDFALRVDHLLNKISAPEYRQLNVEALAEVAAITQQNSNFQVEGTIVLDVLIGHAVRIFWLEQGNRENQYHEEKSAAWQAFYETPPRTCAQYIAKALQFLTELGSTV
;
A
#
# COMPACT_ATOMS: atom_id res chain seq x y z
N TRP A 1 11.81 -40.57 -5.83
CA TRP A 1 11.48 -41.83 -5.11
C TRP A 1 11.93 -43.08 -5.84
N ARG A 2 11.52 -43.34 -7.10
CA ARG A 2 11.99 -44.53 -7.86
C ARG A 2 13.52 -44.67 -7.92
N MET A 3 14.25 -43.61 -8.26
CA MET A 3 15.73 -43.64 -8.32
C MET A 3 16.42 -43.93 -6.97
N ILE A 4 15.79 -43.58 -5.84
CA ILE A 4 16.30 -43.92 -4.50
C ILE A 4 16.02 -45.41 -4.20
N GLN A 5 14.83 -45.90 -4.55
CA GLN A 5 14.45 -47.31 -4.39
C GLN A 5 15.30 -48.24 -5.26
N ASP A 6 15.69 -47.77 -6.44
CA ASP A 6 16.54 -48.49 -7.38
C ASP A 6 18.04 -48.38 -7.03
N ASN A 7 18.40 -47.77 -5.88
CA ASN A 7 19.77 -47.52 -5.41
C ASN A 7 20.66 -46.73 -6.40
N LEU A 8 20.06 -45.98 -7.32
CA LEU A 8 20.79 -45.13 -8.27
C LEU A 8 21.19 -43.78 -7.66
N LEU A 9 20.49 -43.35 -6.61
CA LEU A 9 20.78 -42.13 -5.84
C LEU A 9 20.66 -42.43 -4.34
N SER A 10 21.62 -41.96 -3.56
CA SER A 10 21.50 -41.90 -2.11
C SER A 10 20.75 -40.63 -1.67
N VAL A 11 20.24 -40.62 -0.44
CA VAL A 11 19.60 -39.42 0.14
C VAL A 11 20.60 -38.25 0.23
N GLY A 12 21.88 -38.55 0.44
CA GLY A 12 22.95 -37.54 0.46
C GLY A 12 23.23 -36.90 -0.90
N ASP A 13 22.89 -37.59 -2.01
CA ASP A 13 23.06 -37.02 -3.35
C ASP A 13 21.97 -35.99 -3.68
N LEU A 14 20.79 -36.13 -3.07
CA LEU A 14 19.67 -35.19 -3.21
C LEU A 14 19.75 -34.03 -2.20
N ASP A 15 20.30 -34.30 -1.02
CA ASP A 15 20.48 -33.33 0.04
C ASP A 15 21.89 -33.42 0.63
N PRO A 16 22.90 -32.95 -0.13
CA PRO A 16 24.32 -33.00 0.28
C PRO A 16 24.61 -32.16 1.52
N LEU A 17 23.68 -31.28 1.91
CA LEU A 17 23.77 -30.44 3.10
C LEU A 17 23.01 -31.02 4.30
N GLY A 18 22.34 -32.17 4.16
CA GLY A 18 21.59 -32.81 5.23
C GLY A 18 20.45 -31.97 5.81
N ARG A 19 19.90 -31.01 5.06
CA ARG A 19 18.81 -30.12 5.48
C ARG A 19 17.53 -30.87 5.89
N HIS A 20 17.23 -32.03 5.30
CA HIS A 20 16.09 -32.86 5.68
C HIS A 20 16.18 -33.36 7.13
N GLN A 21 17.40 -33.53 7.68
CA GLN A 21 17.60 -33.88 9.08
C GLN A 21 17.25 -32.72 10.01
N GLN A 22 17.40 -31.47 9.55
CA GLN A 22 16.98 -30.28 10.28
C GLN A 22 15.45 -30.11 10.25
N GLY A 23 14.80 -30.43 9.12
CA GLY A 23 13.33 -30.41 8.99
C GLY A 23 12.61 -31.48 9.82
N ASN A 24 13.18 -32.69 9.95
CA ASN A 24 12.63 -33.72 10.85
C ASN A 24 12.81 -33.39 12.34
N GLN A 25 13.77 -32.55 12.71
CA GLN A 25 13.84 -31.98 14.06
C GLN A 25 12.71 -30.96 14.31
N SER A 26 12.22 -30.28 13.26
CA SER A 26 11.07 -29.37 13.31
C SER A 26 9.71 -30.08 13.48
N LYS A 27 9.51 -31.31 12.98
CA LYS A 27 8.27 -32.08 13.27
C LYS A 27 8.26 -32.74 14.66
N ILE A 28 9.41 -32.82 15.32
CA ILE A 28 9.58 -33.27 16.71
C ILE A 28 9.48 -32.06 17.69
N SER A 29 9.12 -30.87 17.20
CA SER A 29 9.04 -29.60 17.95
C SER A 29 7.87 -29.48 18.93
N SER A 30 7.00 -30.49 19.05
CA SER A 30 5.92 -30.51 20.05
C SER A 30 6.37 -30.91 21.46
N GLN A 31 7.66 -31.20 21.68
CA GLN A 31 8.19 -31.48 23.02
C GLN A 31 8.75 -30.22 23.73
N PRO A 32 8.33 -29.93 24.98
CA PRO A 32 8.92 -28.85 25.78
C PRO A 32 10.33 -29.27 26.25
N GLY A 33 11.40 -28.57 25.81
CA GLY A 33 12.72 -28.70 26.46
C GLY A 33 14.03 -28.60 25.65
N LYS A 34 14.08 -28.18 24.36
CA LYS A 34 15.40 -28.02 23.66
C LYS A 34 15.39 -27.02 22.50
N ARG A 35 16.57 -26.47 22.10
CA ARG A 35 17.16 -25.20 22.58
C ARG A 35 16.84 -24.13 21.52
N ARG A 36 16.14 -23.06 21.89
CA ARG A 36 16.06 -21.84 21.07
C ARG A 36 17.46 -21.19 21.01
N SER A 37 17.89 -20.74 19.83
CA SER A 37 19.20 -20.09 19.69
C SER A 37 19.16 -18.74 20.39
N LEU A 38 20.12 -18.48 21.29
CA LEU A 38 20.28 -17.17 21.92
C LEU A 38 20.78 -16.17 20.86
N VAL A 39 20.04 -15.09 20.63
CA VAL A 39 20.43 -14.06 19.67
C VAL A 39 21.31 -13.03 20.36
N GLN A 40 22.51 -12.81 19.83
CA GLN A 40 23.44 -11.82 20.35
C GLN A 40 23.24 -10.49 19.63
N ILE A 41 23.31 -9.37 20.34
CA ILE A 41 23.04 -8.05 19.77
C ILE A 41 24.14 -7.07 20.22
N ALA A 42 24.74 -6.35 19.28
CA ALA A 42 25.58 -5.21 19.57
C ALA A 42 24.87 -3.92 19.14
N LEU A 43 24.90 -2.92 20.03
CA LEU A 43 24.31 -1.61 19.77
C LEU A 43 25.43 -0.63 19.44
N LEU A 44 25.32 0.01 18.28
CA LEU A 44 26.23 1.04 17.84
C LEU A 44 25.53 2.40 17.88
N ALA A 45 26.18 3.42 18.41
CA ALA A 45 25.74 4.80 18.30
C ALA A 45 26.49 5.48 17.14
N GLU A 46 25.82 6.31 16.36
CA GLU A 46 26.44 6.98 15.20
C GLU A 46 27.64 7.87 15.58
N ASN A 47 27.64 8.42 16.80
CA ASN A 47 28.70 9.27 17.33
C ASN A 47 28.75 9.23 18.87
N VAL A 48 29.77 9.89 19.43
CA VAL A 48 30.02 9.95 20.88
C VAL A 48 28.93 10.70 21.66
N GLN A 49 28.25 11.66 21.01
CA GLN A 49 27.17 12.42 21.64
C GLN A 49 26.00 11.50 21.98
N LEU A 50 25.49 10.75 20.99
CA LEU A 50 24.40 9.78 21.20
C LEU A 50 24.82 8.67 22.16
N GLN A 51 26.06 8.19 22.08
CA GLN A 51 26.60 7.19 23.00
C GLN A 51 26.52 7.67 24.45
N THR A 52 26.94 8.91 24.72
CA THR A 52 26.91 9.51 26.06
C THR A 52 25.49 9.67 26.57
N GLU A 53 24.58 10.11 25.69
CA GLU A 53 23.18 10.29 26.02
C GLU A 53 22.49 8.95 26.36
N LEU A 54 22.62 7.93 25.51
CA LEU A 54 22.09 6.58 25.78
C LEU A 54 22.68 5.95 27.05
N ALA A 55 23.94 6.25 27.38
CA ALA A 55 24.57 5.79 28.61
C ALA A 55 23.87 6.32 29.87
N THR A 56 23.29 7.53 29.84
CA THR A 56 22.50 8.08 30.97
C THR A 56 21.26 7.24 31.28
N TYR A 57 20.73 6.52 30.28
CA TYR A 57 19.63 5.58 30.41
C TYR A 57 20.07 4.14 30.70
N GLY A 58 21.37 3.93 30.93
CA GLY A 58 21.96 2.62 31.18
C GLY A 58 21.99 1.72 29.94
N ILE A 59 22.07 2.30 28.74
CA ILE A 59 22.22 1.58 27.48
C ILE A 59 23.67 1.75 27.00
N ALA A 60 24.44 0.66 27.05
CA ALA A 60 25.82 0.67 26.59
C ALA A 60 25.88 0.47 25.05
N THR A 61 26.58 1.36 24.36
CA THR A 61 26.79 1.31 22.90
C THR A 61 28.26 1.55 22.55
N GLN A 62 28.67 1.16 21.34
CA GLN A 62 29.98 1.51 20.77
C GLN A 62 29.82 2.46 19.59
N THR A 63 30.85 3.23 19.26
CA THR A 63 30.82 4.03 18.02
C THR A 63 31.53 3.30 16.87
N PRO A 64 31.20 3.57 15.60
CA PRO A 64 31.96 3.05 14.46
C PRO A 64 33.47 3.33 14.54
N GLN A 65 33.86 4.46 15.16
CA GLN A 65 35.26 4.85 15.35
C GLN A 65 35.98 3.94 16.36
N GLU A 66 35.29 3.41 17.38
CA GLU A 66 35.88 2.46 18.35
C GLU A 66 36.10 1.05 17.76
N LEU A 67 35.60 0.79 16.55
CA LEU A 67 35.66 -0.51 15.88
C LEU A 67 36.79 -0.60 14.85
N GLU A 68 37.88 0.17 14.95
CA GLU A 68 38.91 0.34 13.90
C GLU A 68 39.37 -0.94 13.16
N ALA A 69 39.33 -2.12 13.80
CA ALA A 69 39.70 -3.42 13.19
C ALA A 69 38.52 -4.21 12.54
N ILE A 70 37.30 -3.66 12.53
CA ILE A 70 36.07 -4.28 12.03
C ILE A 70 35.30 -3.27 11.19
N GLN A 71 35.11 -3.57 9.91
CA GLN A 71 34.32 -2.72 9.03
C GLN A 71 32.82 -2.95 9.26
N VAL A 72 32.08 -1.88 9.54
CA VAL A 72 30.61 -1.89 9.57
C VAL A 72 30.09 -1.38 8.23
N ARG A 73 29.28 -2.18 7.55
CA ARG A 73 28.80 -1.91 6.19
C ARG A 73 27.29 -2.10 6.06
N GLN A 74 26.71 -1.55 5.00
CA GLN A 74 25.29 -1.74 4.68
C GLN A 74 25.06 -3.11 4.02
N ALA A 75 23.86 -3.69 4.16
CA ALA A 75 23.54 -4.97 3.55
C ALA A 75 23.62 -4.95 2.00
N SER A 76 23.48 -3.78 1.37
CA SER A 76 23.67 -3.57 -0.07
C SER A 76 25.09 -3.93 -0.51
N ASP A 77 26.11 -3.53 0.25
CA ASP A 77 27.53 -3.85 -0.05
C ASP A 77 27.76 -5.37 -0.16
N LEU A 78 27.08 -6.17 0.68
CA LEU A 78 27.16 -7.64 0.61
C LEU A 78 26.38 -8.21 -0.57
N THR A 79 25.28 -7.54 -0.97
CA THR A 79 24.51 -7.91 -2.16
C THR A 79 25.35 -7.71 -3.42
N ASP A 80 26.06 -6.59 -3.51
CA ASP A 80 26.96 -6.28 -4.62
C ASP A 80 28.16 -7.22 -4.67
N LEU A 81 28.75 -7.52 -3.51
CA LEU A 81 29.77 -8.56 -3.38
C LEU A 81 29.28 -9.90 -3.94
N TYR A 82 28.08 -10.34 -3.55
CA TYR A 82 27.51 -11.60 -4.01
C TYR A 82 27.18 -11.62 -5.49
N ALA A 83 26.77 -10.49 -6.08
CA ALA A 83 26.51 -10.38 -7.51
C ALA A 83 27.75 -10.74 -8.34
N HIS A 84 28.94 -10.34 -7.87
CA HIS A 84 30.21 -10.65 -8.54
C HIS A 84 30.61 -12.14 -8.44
N ILE A 85 30.09 -12.89 -7.46
CA ILE A 85 30.43 -14.31 -7.29
C ILE A 85 29.87 -15.11 -8.46
N GLY A 86 30.76 -15.78 -9.19
CA GLY A 86 30.42 -16.57 -10.37
C GLY A 86 30.29 -15.76 -11.66
N SER A 87 30.57 -14.45 -11.62
CA SER A 87 30.68 -13.64 -12.84
C SER A 87 31.94 -14.02 -13.63
N ASN A 88 31.80 -14.15 -14.95
CA ASN A 88 32.90 -14.42 -15.88
C ASN A 88 32.52 -13.90 -17.27
N ALA A 89 33.10 -12.76 -17.65
CA ALA A 89 32.83 -12.11 -18.93
C ALA A 89 33.21 -12.98 -20.14
N SER A 90 34.27 -13.79 -20.04
CA SER A 90 34.71 -14.68 -21.14
C SER A 90 33.73 -15.82 -21.39
N LEU A 91 32.98 -16.24 -20.37
CA LEU A 91 31.95 -17.28 -20.45
C LEU A 91 30.53 -16.71 -20.56
N GLY A 92 30.37 -15.39 -20.62
CA GLY A 92 29.04 -14.73 -20.60
C GLY A 92 28.26 -14.91 -19.30
N LEU A 93 28.93 -15.29 -18.20
CA LEU A 93 28.29 -15.47 -16.90
C LEU A 93 28.21 -14.11 -16.19
N THR A 94 27.01 -13.66 -15.86
CA THR A 94 26.77 -12.37 -15.19
C THR A 94 26.97 -12.43 -13.68
N GLY A 95 27.09 -13.63 -13.10
CA GLY A 95 27.21 -13.85 -11.66
C GLY A 95 25.86 -14.16 -11.00
N ARG A 96 25.74 -13.88 -9.70
CA ARG A 96 24.48 -14.09 -8.98
C ARG A 96 23.52 -12.93 -9.22
N PRO A 97 22.20 -13.17 -9.35
CA PRO A 97 21.23 -12.09 -9.36
C PRO A 97 21.30 -11.33 -8.03
N GLN A 98 21.22 -10.00 -8.09
CA GLN A 98 21.07 -9.18 -6.89
C GLN A 98 19.75 -9.54 -6.22
N ARG A 99 19.82 -9.96 -4.96
CA ARG A 99 18.67 -10.32 -4.13
C ARG A 99 18.85 -9.70 -2.76
N ARG A 100 17.77 -9.17 -2.19
CA ARG A 100 17.78 -8.65 -0.83
C ARG A 100 18.28 -9.73 0.14
N LEU A 101 19.20 -9.34 1.01
CA LEU A 101 19.68 -10.20 2.09
C LEU A 101 18.71 -10.15 3.26
N ARG A 102 18.18 -11.31 3.65
CA ARG A 102 17.35 -11.46 4.86
C ARG A 102 18.22 -11.60 6.12
N SER A 103 17.61 -11.39 7.28
CA SER A 103 18.31 -11.25 8.57
C SER A 103 19.18 -12.44 8.96
N LEU A 104 18.83 -13.69 8.57
CA LEU A 104 19.71 -14.85 8.80
C LEU A 104 21.08 -14.69 8.11
N THR A 105 21.13 -14.01 6.97
CA THR A 105 22.37 -13.80 6.21
C THR A 105 23.23 -12.72 6.86
N THR A 106 22.63 -11.61 7.29
CA THR A 106 23.38 -10.49 7.89
C THR A 106 23.73 -10.70 9.37
N SER A 107 23.07 -11.63 10.07
CA SER A 107 23.29 -11.89 11.51
C SER A 107 24.55 -12.70 11.84
N ARG A 108 25.67 -12.40 11.18
CA ARG A 108 26.95 -13.11 11.30
C ARG A 108 28.13 -12.19 10.99
N PHE A 109 29.32 -12.62 11.39
CA PHE A 109 30.57 -11.96 11.02
C PHE A 109 31.09 -12.49 9.70
N PHE A 110 31.75 -11.63 8.93
CA PHE A 110 32.38 -11.99 7.67
C PHE A 110 33.89 -11.78 7.73
N LYS A 111 34.61 -12.67 7.05
CA LYS A 111 36.03 -12.52 6.74
C LYS A 111 36.19 -12.36 5.23
N ILE A 112 36.54 -11.14 4.80
CA ILE A 112 36.62 -10.74 3.39
C ILE A 112 38.02 -10.16 3.17
N GLN A 113 38.80 -10.77 2.28
CA GLN A 113 40.19 -10.36 2.01
C GLN A 113 41.08 -10.21 3.27
N GLY A 114 40.82 -11.00 4.32
CA GLY A 114 41.55 -10.94 5.61
C GLY A 114 40.93 -10.02 6.65
N GLU A 115 40.13 -9.04 6.22
CA GLU A 115 39.44 -8.08 7.08
C GLU A 115 38.18 -8.67 7.70
N THR A 116 37.86 -8.19 8.90
CA THR A 116 36.58 -8.51 9.56
C THR A 116 35.52 -7.51 9.12
N VAL A 117 34.38 -8.00 8.64
CA VAL A 117 33.27 -7.16 8.20
C VAL A 117 31.99 -7.63 8.89
N VAL A 118 31.17 -6.67 9.32
CA VAL A 118 29.80 -6.91 9.78
C VAL A 118 28.86 -6.06 8.93
N PHE A 119 27.68 -6.61 8.62
CA PHE A 119 26.68 -5.90 7.82
C PHE A 119 25.49 -5.56 8.70
N LEU A 120 25.04 -4.31 8.62
CA LEU A 120 23.80 -3.88 9.27
C LEU A 120 22.60 -4.64 8.66
N PRO A 121 21.55 -4.92 9.44
CA PRO A 121 20.33 -5.51 8.92
C PRO A 121 19.74 -4.69 7.78
N SER A 122 19.27 -5.38 6.73
CA SER A 122 18.74 -4.73 5.52
C SER A 122 17.47 -3.91 5.76
N PHE A 123 16.78 -4.14 6.88
CA PHE A 123 15.62 -3.32 7.26
C PHE A 123 15.99 -1.99 7.93
N LEU A 124 17.26 -1.73 8.27
CA LEU A 124 17.68 -0.43 8.80
C LEU A 124 18.06 0.56 7.69
N ASP A 125 18.04 0.16 6.43
CA ASP A 125 18.36 1.04 5.31
C ASP A 125 17.19 1.98 5.00
N SER A 126 17.19 3.15 5.63
CA SER A 126 16.16 4.18 5.49
C SER A 126 16.11 4.83 4.11
N ARG A 127 17.09 4.57 3.23
CA ARG A 127 17.16 5.18 1.88
C ARG A 127 16.17 4.57 0.89
N GLN A 128 15.56 3.44 1.22
CA GLN A 128 14.77 2.66 0.26
C GLN A 128 13.25 2.90 0.42
N PHE A 129 12.72 2.88 1.64
CA PHE A 129 11.28 3.04 1.89
C PHE A 129 10.99 3.60 3.30
N TYR A 130 9.87 4.32 3.46
CA TYR A 130 9.59 5.13 4.66
C TYR A 130 9.05 4.36 5.87
N LEU A 131 8.69 3.08 5.73
CA LEU A 131 8.06 2.28 6.81
C LEU A 131 8.83 2.33 8.14
N THR A 132 10.16 2.34 8.07
CA THR A 132 11.02 2.30 9.25
C THR A 132 11.29 3.67 9.87
N LEU A 133 10.75 4.74 9.30
CA LEU A 133 10.72 6.06 9.93
C LEU A 133 9.72 6.09 11.09
N ASP A 134 8.70 5.23 11.05
CA ASP A 134 7.88 4.97 12.23
C ASP A 134 8.62 4.03 13.17
N TYR A 135 9.09 4.57 14.29
CA TYR A 135 9.89 3.79 15.23
C TYR A 135 9.08 2.77 16.03
N HIS A 136 7.75 2.89 16.14
CA HIS A 136 6.93 1.82 16.69
C HIS A 136 6.88 0.63 15.71
N PHE A 137 6.76 0.92 14.41
CA PHE A 137 6.86 -0.09 13.37
C PHE A 137 8.25 -0.74 13.36
N LEU A 138 9.32 0.06 13.42
CA LEU A 138 10.69 -0.44 13.47
C LEU A 138 10.94 -1.34 14.68
N VAL A 139 10.45 -0.98 15.87
CA VAL A 139 10.53 -1.83 17.07
C VAL A 139 9.84 -3.17 16.84
N ALA A 140 8.62 -3.16 16.27
CA ALA A 140 7.91 -4.38 15.96
C ALA A 140 8.66 -5.24 14.92
N GLN A 141 9.32 -4.61 13.95
CA GLN A 141 10.13 -5.30 12.94
C GLN A 141 11.40 -5.92 13.56
N ILE A 142 12.13 -5.19 14.40
CA ILE A 142 13.31 -5.73 15.12
C ILE A 142 12.90 -6.96 15.94
N LYS A 143 11.82 -6.86 16.73
CA LYS A 143 11.31 -7.97 17.53
C LYS A 143 10.96 -9.19 16.68
N GLY A 144 10.25 -8.97 15.57
CA GLY A 144 9.89 -10.03 14.62
C GLY A 144 11.12 -10.74 14.03
N GLU A 145 12.13 -9.98 13.62
CA GLU A 145 13.37 -10.51 13.05
C GLU A 145 14.22 -11.27 14.09
N LEU A 146 14.34 -10.76 15.32
CA LEU A 146 15.00 -11.47 16.42
C LEU A 146 14.31 -12.81 16.70
N ALA A 147 12.99 -12.81 16.79
CA ALA A 147 12.21 -14.03 16.99
C ALA A 147 12.36 -15.00 15.81
N TYR A 148 12.45 -14.50 14.58
CA TYR A 148 12.67 -15.31 13.38
C TYR A 148 14.06 -15.96 13.38
N ILE A 149 15.11 -15.18 13.66
CA ILE A 149 16.49 -15.68 13.78
C ILE A 149 16.57 -16.75 14.87
N CYS A 150 16.03 -16.47 16.05
CA CYS A 150 16.02 -17.39 17.19
C CYS A 150 15.39 -18.76 16.84
N ARG A 151 14.32 -18.77 16.03
CA ARG A 151 13.60 -19.97 15.58
C ARG A 151 14.30 -20.74 14.46
N HIS A 152 14.99 -20.04 13.56
CA HIS A 152 15.47 -20.62 12.29
C HIS A 152 17.01 -20.62 12.16
N TRP A 153 17.74 -20.29 13.22
CA TRP A 153 19.20 -20.37 13.20
C TRP A 153 19.69 -21.80 13.43
N TYR A 154 20.26 -22.39 12.39
CA TYR A 154 20.81 -23.76 12.41
C TYR A 154 22.32 -23.84 12.17
N ASP A 155 22.97 -22.70 12.01
CA ASP A 155 24.40 -22.58 11.78
C ASP A 155 25.21 -22.83 13.06
N LEU A 156 26.44 -23.33 12.92
CA LEU A 156 27.38 -23.42 14.04
C LEU A 156 27.88 -22.03 14.45
N GLY A 157 27.82 -21.73 15.74
CA GLY A 157 28.05 -20.39 16.27
C GLY A 157 26.73 -19.64 16.49
N ARG A 158 26.74 -18.64 17.35
CA ARG A 158 25.54 -17.86 17.68
C ARG A 158 25.25 -16.82 16.58
N PRO A 159 23.98 -16.49 16.33
CA PRO A 159 23.64 -15.34 15.50
C PRO A 159 23.99 -14.06 16.22
N ALA A 160 24.57 -13.10 15.49
CA ALA A 160 24.95 -11.78 15.99
C ALA A 160 24.34 -10.67 15.12
N VAL A 161 23.45 -9.87 15.71
CA VAL A 161 22.78 -8.73 15.06
C VAL A 161 23.47 -7.44 15.49
N ILE A 162 23.79 -6.57 14.54
CA ILE A 162 24.41 -5.26 14.81
C ILE A 162 23.40 -4.17 14.47
N LEU A 163 23.01 -3.36 15.45
CA LEU A 163 22.07 -2.26 15.25
C LEU A 163 22.80 -0.93 15.34
N LEU A 164 22.75 -0.13 14.27
CA LEU A 164 23.24 1.25 14.28
C LEU A 164 22.09 2.20 14.64
N LEU A 165 22.31 2.98 15.69
CA LEU A 165 21.38 3.93 16.27
C LEU A 165 21.83 5.36 15.92
N THR A 166 20.89 6.21 15.52
CA THR A 166 21.14 7.62 15.14
C THR A 166 20.32 8.56 16.02
N HIS A 167 20.71 9.83 16.19
CA HIS A 167 19.92 10.79 16.98
C HIS A 167 18.48 10.93 16.47
N LYS A 168 18.32 10.96 15.13
CA LYS A 168 17.00 10.98 14.47
C LYS A 168 16.04 9.88 14.96
N MET A 169 16.56 8.74 15.43
CA MET A 169 15.75 7.62 15.94
C MET A 169 15.14 7.88 17.33
N PHE A 170 15.62 8.91 18.02
CA PHE A 170 15.19 9.26 19.38
C PHE A 170 14.59 10.67 19.47
N GLU A 171 14.74 11.49 18.45
CA GLU A 171 14.08 12.78 18.26
C GLU A 171 12.70 12.55 17.61
N LEU A 172 11.69 12.21 18.42
CA LEU A 172 10.30 12.01 17.96
C LEU A 172 9.47 13.29 18.12
N GLY A 173 9.02 13.86 17.00
CA GLY A 173 8.12 15.03 16.96
C GLY A 173 8.64 16.26 17.72
N ASP A 174 7.71 17.13 18.15
CA ASP A 174 8.01 18.33 18.98
C ASP A 174 8.47 18.01 20.42
N SER A 175 8.59 16.73 20.78
CA SER A 175 8.93 16.31 22.14
C SER A 175 10.43 16.09 22.32
N GLN A 176 11.08 16.99 23.06
CA GLN A 176 12.52 16.98 23.32
C GLN A 176 13.00 15.91 24.32
N SER A 177 12.18 14.92 24.69
CA SER A 177 12.56 13.93 25.72
C SER A 177 12.65 12.51 25.18
N LEU A 178 13.88 11.97 25.19
CA LEU A 178 14.21 10.59 24.81
C LEU A 178 13.42 9.53 25.59
N ASP A 179 12.90 9.89 26.77
CA ASP A 179 12.12 9.01 27.65
C ASP A 179 10.87 8.44 26.98
N GLN A 180 10.32 9.12 25.98
CA GLN A 180 9.11 8.68 25.27
C GLN A 180 9.43 7.85 24.01
N SER A 181 10.70 7.65 23.66
CA SER A 181 11.08 6.90 22.46
C SER A 181 10.75 5.41 22.61
N PRO A 182 10.01 4.80 21.65
CA PRO A 182 9.72 3.37 21.64
C PRO A 182 11.00 2.53 21.50
N LEU A 183 12.01 3.05 20.81
CA LEU A 183 13.31 2.40 20.69
C LEU A 183 14.05 2.35 22.01
N LEU A 184 13.97 3.40 22.85
CA LEU A 184 14.57 3.35 24.19
C LEU A 184 13.90 2.25 25.04
N GLY A 185 12.58 2.11 24.93
CA GLY A 185 11.84 1.01 25.54
C GLY A 185 12.34 -0.37 25.09
N LEU A 186 12.54 -0.56 23.78
CA LEU A 186 13.13 -1.77 23.23
C LEU A 186 14.56 -2.00 23.76
N MET A 187 15.43 -0.99 23.78
CA MET A 187 16.81 -1.15 24.25
C MET A 187 16.87 -1.58 25.72
N LYS A 188 15.97 -1.05 26.57
CA LYS A 188 15.81 -1.50 27.96
C LYS A 188 15.39 -2.97 28.03
N GLN A 189 14.41 -3.40 27.22
CA GLN A 189 14.01 -4.81 27.13
C GLN A 189 15.17 -5.73 26.70
N LEU A 190 15.91 -5.33 25.65
CA LEU A 190 17.04 -6.11 25.15
C LEU A 190 18.14 -6.26 26.21
N ARG A 191 18.38 -5.22 27.00
CA ARG A 191 19.33 -5.25 28.14
C ARG A 191 18.91 -6.24 29.21
N ASP A 192 17.61 -6.38 29.46
CA ASP A 192 17.07 -7.30 30.45
C ASP A 192 17.11 -8.77 29.97
N GLY A 193 17.50 -9.02 28.72
CA GLY A 193 17.83 -10.35 28.18
C GLY A 193 16.67 -11.08 27.52
N ASP A 194 15.52 -10.42 27.33
CA ASP A 194 14.35 -10.99 26.66
C ASP A 194 13.68 -9.98 25.71
N SER A 195 13.13 -10.49 24.61
CA SER A 195 12.34 -9.74 23.65
C SER A 195 11.08 -10.52 23.32
N ASP A 196 10.00 -10.26 24.06
CA ASP A 196 8.69 -10.92 23.95
C ASP A 196 8.80 -12.46 23.89
N GLY A 197 9.57 -13.06 24.81
CA GLY A 197 9.81 -14.51 24.89
C GLY A 197 10.93 -15.02 23.96
N THR A 198 11.65 -14.12 23.30
CA THR A 198 12.87 -14.39 22.53
C THR A 198 14.09 -14.10 23.40
N PRO A 199 14.91 -15.11 23.74
CA PRO A 199 16.12 -14.89 24.54
C PRO A 199 17.16 -14.12 23.74
N VAL A 200 17.66 -13.02 24.31
CA VAL A 200 18.66 -12.14 23.69
C VAL A 200 19.82 -11.87 24.65
N GLN A 201 20.98 -11.49 24.10
CA GLN A 201 22.15 -11.08 24.88
C GLN A 201 22.82 -9.87 24.24
N LEU A 202 22.86 -8.75 24.97
CA LEU A 202 23.69 -7.60 24.60
C LEU A 202 25.17 -7.88 24.86
N GLY A 203 26.03 -7.33 24.02
CA GLY A 203 27.48 -7.34 24.22
C GLY A 203 28.22 -6.45 23.24
N THR A 204 29.52 -6.23 23.48
CA THR A 204 30.36 -5.50 22.53
C THR A 204 30.64 -6.34 21.29
N VAL A 205 30.87 -5.71 20.14
CA VAL A 205 31.16 -6.42 18.88
C VAL A 205 32.30 -7.43 19.05
N GLN A 206 33.35 -7.06 19.80
CA GLN A 206 34.49 -7.93 20.08
C GLN A 206 34.12 -9.14 20.94
N GLN A 207 33.25 -8.97 21.95
CA GLN A 207 32.76 -10.07 22.79
C GLN A 207 31.89 -11.05 21.99
N LEU A 208 30.99 -10.51 21.16
CA LEU A 208 30.08 -11.34 20.37
C LEU A 208 30.84 -12.20 19.35
N MET A 209 31.86 -11.63 18.71
CA MET A 209 32.71 -12.30 17.72
C MET A 209 33.33 -13.61 18.22
N LEU A 210 33.60 -13.73 19.53
CA LEU A 210 34.18 -14.94 20.12
C LEU A 210 33.27 -16.18 20.02
N THR A 211 31.96 -15.97 19.93
CA THR A 211 30.95 -17.04 19.93
C THR A 211 30.06 -17.03 18.70
N ALA A 212 30.13 -15.98 17.88
CA ALA A 212 29.30 -15.80 16.72
C ALA A 212 29.71 -16.70 15.55
N LYS A 213 28.78 -16.91 14.60
CA LYS A 213 29.12 -17.50 13.30
C LYS A 213 30.04 -16.54 12.53
N ILE A 214 31.11 -17.10 11.97
CA ILE A 214 32.01 -16.41 11.04
C ILE A 214 31.90 -17.10 9.67
N GLU A 215 31.60 -16.32 8.65
CA GLU A 215 31.55 -16.73 7.24
C GLU A 215 32.76 -16.17 6.49
N ARG A 216 33.40 -16.99 5.66
CA ARG A 216 34.54 -16.56 4.83
C ARG A 216 34.06 -16.39 3.41
N VAL A 217 34.24 -15.19 2.85
CA VAL A 217 33.90 -14.89 1.47
C VAL A 217 35.17 -14.45 0.74
N ALA A 218 35.46 -15.11 -0.37
CA ALA A 218 36.61 -14.82 -1.21
C ALA A 218 36.12 -14.15 -2.51
N PRO A 219 36.05 -12.80 -2.55
CA PRO A 219 35.72 -12.10 -3.80
C PRO A 219 36.79 -12.29 -4.88
N PRO A 220 36.45 -12.01 -6.15
CA PRO A 220 37.44 -11.80 -7.20
C PRO A 220 38.46 -10.74 -6.78
N ALA A 221 39.72 -10.87 -7.23
CA ALA A 221 40.81 -9.96 -6.85
C ALA A 221 40.57 -8.48 -7.24
N ILE A 222 39.66 -8.24 -8.18
CA ILE A 222 39.32 -6.91 -8.70
C ILE A 222 38.23 -6.23 -7.84
N PHE A 223 37.51 -6.98 -7.01
CA PHE A 223 36.41 -6.43 -6.21
C PHE A 223 36.96 -5.51 -5.11
N GLN A 224 36.46 -4.29 -5.12
CA GLN A 224 36.61 -3.32 -4.04
C GLN A 224 35.21 -2.78 -3.72
N PHE A 225 34.94 -2.53 -2.45
CA PHE A 225 33.72 -1.82 -2.09
C PHE A 225 33.79 -0.38 -2.61
N GLU A 226 32.75 0.08 -3.29
CA GLU A 226 32.70 1.42 -3.91
C GLU A 226 32.62 2.54 -2.86
N GLN A 227 32.02 2.27 -1.69
CA GLN A 227 31.82 3.25 -0.62
C GLN A 227 32.79 3.04 0.55
N GLN A 228 33.34 4.14 1.07
CA GLN A 228 34.01 4.16 2.37
C GLN A 228 32.96 3.84 3.45
N SER A 229 33.34 3.02 4.44
CA SER A 229 32.49 2.61 5.56
C SER A 229 31.71 3.80 6.12
N ILE A 230 30.38 3.66 6.26
CA ILE A 230 29.40 4.61 6.85
C ILE A 230 30.07 5.92 7.34
N GLN A 231 30.43 6.80 6.39
CA GLN A 231 30.94 8.13 6.70
C GLN A 231 30.22 9.14 5.80
N GLN A 232 29.46 10.00 6.48
CA GLN A 232 28.86 11.25 6.03
C GLN A 232 28.13 11.21 4.69
N VAL A 233 26.81 11.02 4.78
CA VAL A 233 25.87 11.40 3.72
C VAL A 233 26.08 12.90 3.47
N ALA A 234 26.43 13.28 2.25
CA ALA A 234 26.49 14.69 1.86
C ALA A 234 25.15 15.35 2.19
N GLN A 235 25.17 16.52 2.83
CA GLN A 235 23.95 17.30 3.09
C GLN A 235 23.26 17.59 1.76
N ALA A 236 21.99 17.17 1.64
CA ALA A 236 21.18 17.47 0.48
C ALA A 236 21.06 19.00 0.33
N GLN A 237 21.27 19.50 -0.88
CA GLN A 237 21.04 20.91 -1.17
C GLN A 237 19.54 21.13 -1.34
N HIS A 238 18.91 21.78 -0.36
CA HIS A 238 17.48 22.11 -0.42
C HIS A 238 17.22 23.27 -1.38
N SER A 239 16.33 23.04 -2.36
CA SER A 239 15.93 24.03 -3.37
C SER A 239 14.55 24.65 -3.07
N LEU A 240 13.72 23.97 -2.28
CA LEU A 240 12.38 24.42 -1.91
C LEU A 240 12.38 25.15 -0.56
N LYS A 241 11.51 26.15 -0.44
CA LYS A 241 11.25 26.80 0.85
C LYS A 241 10.39 25.87 1.69
N PHE A 242 10.72 25.71 2.97
CA PHE A 242 9.92 24.91 3.88
C PHE A 242 9.82 25.62 5.23
N ASN A 243 8.60 25.71 5.76
CA ASN A 243 8.34 26.24 7.09
C ASN A 243 7.33 25.36 7.83
N LEU A 244 7.81 24.71 8.89
CA LEU A 244 7.00 23.87 9.78
C LEU A 244 5.75 24.57 10.31
N ALA A 245 5.83 25.85 10.65
CA ALA A 245 4.72 26.60 11.24
C ALA A 245 3.62 26.96 10.22
N GLU A 246 3.90 26.88 8.93
CA GLU A 246 3.00 27.25 7.83
C GLU A 246 2.57 26.03 7.00
N ASN A 247 2.53 24.85 7.62
CA ASN A 247 2.24 23.61 6.94
C ASN A 247 0.87 23.07 7.35
N TRP A 248 -0.10 23.05 6.41
CA TRP A 248 -1.48 22.65 6.67
C TRP A 248 -2.11 21.88 5.50
N PRO A 249 -3.03 20.91 5.76
CA PRO A 249 -3.76 20.23 4.70
C PRO A 249 -4.62 21.18 3.86
N LEU A 250 -4.67 20.94 2.55
CA LEU A 250 -5.52 21.70 1.63
C LEU A 250 -6.99 21.27 1.74
N SER A 251 -7.91 22.22 1.54
CA SER A 251 -9.33 21.92 1.40
C SER A 251 -9.63 21.23 0.08
N GLN A 252 -10.77 20.51 0.00
CA GLN A 252 -11.19 19.82 -1.23
C GLN A 252 -11.25 20.78 -2.44
N THR A 253 -11.77 22.00 -2.24
CA THR A 253 -11.84 23.02 -3.29
C THR A 253 -10.46 23.51 -3.73
N GLN A 254 -9.51 23.66 -2.80
CA GLN A 254 -8.13 24.05 -3.14
C GLN A 254 -7.44 22.96 -3.97
N GLU A 255 -7.58 21.70 -3.56
CA GLU A 255 -7.01 20.58 -4.31
C GLU A 255 -7.62 20.42 -5.69
N PHE A 256 -8.94 20.53 -5.80
CA PHE A 256 -9.64 20.44 -7.09
C PHE A 256 -9.17 21.55 -8.05
N ARG A 257 -9.10 22.80 -7.56
CA ARG A 257 -8.59 23.93 -8.36
C ARG A 257 -7.15 23.69 -8.82
N LEU A 258 -6.32 23.19 -7.91
CA LEU A 258 -4.94 22.86 -8.21
C LEU A 258 -4.88 21.75 -9.28
N GLU A 259 -5.61 20.64 -9.13
CA GLU A 259 -5.67 19.55 -10.13
C GLU A 259 -6.10 20.02 -11.52
N CYS A 260 -7.06 20.95 -11.58
CA CYS A 260 -7.55 21.52 -12.84
C CYS A 260 -6.57 22.51 -13.50
N GLU A 261 -5.58 23.01 -12.78
CA GLU A 261 -4.61 23.96 -13.32
C GLU A 261 -3.68 23.28 -14.34
N THR A 262 -3.59 23.87 -15.53
CA THR A 262 -2.79 23.36 -16.67
C THR A 262 -1.68 24.31 -17.09
N ASN A 263 -1.66 25.54 -16.53
CA ASN A 263 -0.64 26.53 -16.78
C ASN A 263 0.64 26.23 -15.98
N VAL A 264 1.61 25.63 -16.68
CA VAL A 264 2.92 25.25 -16.13
C VAL A 264 3.66 26.45 -15.52
N ASP A 265 3.60 27.64 -16.12
CA ASP A 265 4.26 28.84 -15.59
C ASP A 265 3.65 29.31 -14.26
N LEU A 266 2.33 29.18 -14.10
CA LEU A 266 1.66 29.50 -12.85
C LEU A 266 2.02 28.47 -11.77
N LEU A 267 1.95 27.18 -12.08
CA LEU A 267 2.34 26.10 -11.17
C LEU A 267 3.78 26.28 -10.66
N MET A 268 4.73 26.63 -11.55
CA MET A 268 6.11 26.89 -11.18
C MET A 268 6.29 28.13 -10.30
N ARG A 269 5.53 29.21 -10.56
CA ARG A 269 5.59 30.42 -9.71
C ARG A 269 5.06 30.13 -8.31
N THR A 270 3.90 29.48 -8.20
CA THR A 270 3.33 29.09 -6.91
C THR A 270 4.26 28.16 -6.15
N LEU A 271 4.91 27.20 -6.83
CA LEU A 271 5.84 26.26 -6.19
C LEU A 271 7.06 26.96 -5.57
N ARG A 272 7.58 28.03 -6.18
CA ARG A 272 8.72 28.81 -5.66
C ARG A 272 8.36 29.66 -4.44
N GLU A 273 7.09 30.00 -4.30
CA GLU A 273 6.59 30.86 -3.23
C GLU A 273 6.06 30.05 -2.05
N SER A 274 5.53 28.85 -2.32
CA SER A 274 4.93 27.97 -1.33
C SER A 274 5.94 27.50 -0.27
N THR A 275 5.52 27.54 1.00
CA THR A 275 6.22 27.00 2.17
C THR A 275 5.55 25.74 2.74
N ASN A 276 4.42 25.32 2.14
CA ASN A 276 3.54 24.26 2.63
C ASN A 276 3.73 22.97 1.81
N LEU A 277 4.17 21.88 2.46
CA LEU A 277 4.44 20.60 1.79
C LEU A 277 3.19 19.99 1.14
N TYR A 278 1.99 20.23 1.70
CA TYR A 278 0.73 19.75 1.12
C TYR A 278 0.41 20.43 -0.23
N GLU A 279 0.77 21.70 -0.38
CA GLU A 279 0.62 22.41 -1.65
C GLU A 279 1.73 22.03 -2.62
N GLN A 280 2.98 21.98 -2.16
CA GLN A 280 4.13 21.62 -2.98
C GLN A 280 3.98 20.24 -3.61
N ILE A 281 3.52 19.23 -2.86
CA ILE A 281 3.30 17.88 -3.41
C ILE A 281 2.21 17.87 -4.49
N GLY A 282 1.13 18.64 -4.31
CA GLY A 282 0.07 18.77 -5.31
C GLY A 282 0.59 19.45 -6.59
N LEU A 283 1.33 20.55 -6.45
CA LEU A 283 1.93 21.26 -7.57
C LEU A 283 2.88 20.37 -8.36
N LEU A 284 3.73 19.61 -7.67
CA LEU A 284 4.66 18.68 -8.30
C LEU A 284 3.96 17.49 -8.96
N GLU A 285 2.88 16.98 -8.39
CA GLU A 285 2.04 15.95 -9.04
C GLU A 285 1.48 16.47 -10.37
N ASN A 286 0.95 17.68 -10.39
CA ASN A 286 0.45 18.29 -11.62
C ASN A 286 1.54 18.54 -12.65
N LEU A 287 2.70 19.04 -12.23
CA LEU A 287 3.85 19.20 -13.12
C LEU A 287 4.31 17.85 -13.68
N ALA A 288 4.35 16.81 -12.85
CA ALA A 288 4.67 15.45 -13.28
C ALA A 288 3.63 14.91 -14.30
N ARG A 289 2.34 15.17 -14.07
CA ARG A 289 1.24 14.79 -14.97
C ARG A 289 1.33 15.49 -16.33
N LEU A 290 1.67 16.78 -16.35
CA LEU A 290 1.71 17.59 -17.58
C LEU A 290 3.02 17.42 -18.38
N ASN A 291 4.15 17.29 -17.70
CA ASN A 291 5.47 17.36 -18.33
C ASN A 291 6.38 16.14 -18.07
N GLY A 292 5.99 15.25 -17.17
CA GLY A 292 6.80 14.10 -16.74
C GLY A 292 7.81 14.43 -15.64
N LEU A 293 8.32 13.38 -14.98
CA LEU A 293 9.23 13.50 -13.82
C LEU A 293 10.62 14.08 -14.16
N ASN A 294 11.06 13.94 -15.41
CA ASN A 294 12.38 14.41 -15.85
C ASN A 294 12.32 15.83 -16.44
N PHE A 295 11.18 16.52 -16.32
CA PHE A 295 11.06 17.91 -16.75
C PHE A 295 11.97 18.80 -15.91
N GLU A 296 12.85 19.53 -16.59
CA GLU A 296 13.80 20.46 -15.97
C GLU A 296 13.23 21.86 -15.88
N PHE A 297 13.46 22.52 -14.74
CA PHE A 297 13.19 23.95 -14.58
C PHE A 297 14.25 24.59 -13.67
N VAL A 298 14.31 25.92 -13.74
CA VAL A 298 15.29 26.71 -13.00
C VAL A 298 14.69 27.15 -11.66
N MET A 299 15.39 26.85 -10.57
CA MET A 299 15.09 27.32 -9.21
C MET A 299 16.19 28.30 -8.76
N GLY A 300 15.78 29.45 -8.19
CA GLY A 300 16.71 30.45 -7.64
C GLY A 300 17.77 30.94 -8.64
N ASP A 301 19.04 30.94 -8.20
CA ASP A 301 20.21 31.48 -8.90
C ASP A 301 20.74 30.58 -10.03
N ALA A 302 19.86 30.16 -10.94
CA ALA A 302 20.17 29.35 -12.13
C ALA A 302 20.45 27.85 -11.89
N THR A 303 20.09 27.29 -10.73
CA THR A 303 20.17 25.84 -10.50
C THR A 303 19.10 25.13 -11.31
N ARG A 304 19.50 24.20 -12.18
CA ARG A 304 18.57 23.32 -12.89
C ARG A 304 18.23 22.15 -12.00
N VAL A 305 16.93 21.94 -11.81
CA VAL A 305 16.38 20.82 -11.05
C VAL A 305 15.26 20.18 -11.86
N THR A 306 15.04 18.90 -11.63
CA THR A 306 13.95 18.11 -12.21
C THR A 306 12.77 18.01 -11.25
N VAL A 307 11.58 17.73 -11.77
CA VAL A 307 10.41 17.40 -10.94
C VAL A 307 10.71 16.23 -9.99
N ARG A 308 11.47 15.21 -10.45
CA ARG A 308 11.92 14.07 -9.65
C ARG A 308 12.79 14.49 -8.46
N GLU A 309 13.75 15.38 -8.67
CA GLU A 309 14.62 15.88 -7.59
C GLU A 309 13.80 16.64 -6.55
N LEU A 310 12.88 17.52 -6.98
CA LEU A 310 12.03 18.26 -6.03
C LEU A 310 11.03 17.37 -5.31
N LEU A 311 10.47 16.34 -5.96
CA LEU A 311 9.64 15.32 -5.29
C LEU A 311 10.45 14.53 -4.26
N THR A 312 11.72 14.28 -4.54
CA THR A 312 12.63 13.62 -3.59
C THR A 312 12.90 14.51 -2.38
N GLU A 313 13.12 15.81 -2.61
CA GLU A 313 13.25 16.80 -1.54
C GLU A 313 11.98 16.91 -0.69
N VAL A 314 10.79 16.99 -1.31
CA VAL A 314 9.50 17.00 -0.57
C VAL A 314 9.31 15.71 0.21
N TYR A 315 9.68 14.55 -0.34
CA TYR A 315 9.65 13.28 0.37
C TYR A 315 10.55 13.30 1.61
N GLU A 316 11.78 13.80 1.49
CA GLU A 316 12.75 13.89 2.60
C GLU A 316 12.27 14.87 3.68
N ASN A 317 11.79 16.05 3.30
CA ASN A 317 11.23 17.03 4.23
C ASN A 317 9.98 16.50 4.95
N ALA A 318 9.09 15.81 4.22
CA ALA A 318 7.91 15.19 4.80
C ALA A 318 8.27 14.02 5.74
N ALA A 319 9.32 13.27 5.42
CA ALA A 319 9.86 12.19 6.25
C ALA A 319 10.43 12.72 7.57
N GLU A 320 11.15 13.84 7.55
CA GLU A 320 11.67 14.48 8.77
C GLU A 320 10.58 15.05 9.67
N THR A 321 9.40 15.31 9.11
CA THR A 321 8.27 15.94 9.81
C THR A 321 7.08 15.01 10.00
N GLU A 322 7.26 13.72 9.70
CA GLU A 322 6.29 12.64 9.87
C GLU A 322 4.92 12.91 9.20
N LEU A 323 4.91 13.62 8.07
CA LEU A 323 3.69 13.93 7.32
C LEU A 323 3.29 12.77 6.42
N TRP A 324 2.75 11.70 7.02
CA TRP A 324 2.53 10.40 6.37
C TRP A 324 1.75 10.45 5.06
N THR A 325 0.74 11.31 4.94
CA THR A 325 -0.04 11.44 3.69
C THR A 325 0.80 12.04 2.55
N VAL A 326 1.68 13.01 2.85
CA VAL A 326 2.61 13.60 1.88
C VAL A 326 3.71 12.60 1.53
N ILE A 327 4.24 11.86 2.52
CA ILE A 327 5.23 10.80 2.30
C ILE A 327 4.67 9.72 1.37
N ARG A 328 3.46 9.22 1.62
CA ARG A 328 2.77 8.22 0.78
C ARG A 328 2.57 8.73 -0.64
N ARG A 329 2.13 9.98 -0.78
CA ARG A 329 1.90 10.62 -2.08
C ARG A 329 3.19 10.76 -2.87
N ALA A 330 4.25 11.28 -2.25
CA ALA A 330 5.57 11.40 -2.87
C ALA A 330 6.18 10.03 -3.21
N ALA A 331 6.04 9.03 -2.33
CA ALA A 331 6.48 7.66 -2.59
C ALA A 331 5.75 7.04 -3.79
N GLY A 332 4.44 7.23 -3.90
CA GLY A 332 3.64 6.80 -5.04
C GLY A 332 4.08 7.46 -6.36
N LEU A 333 4.25 8.78 -6.37
CA LEU A 333 4.70 9.55 -7.54
C LEU A 333 6.12 9.17 -7.98
N LEU A 334 7.03 8.94 -7.03
CA LEU A 334 8.39 8.49 -7.30
C LEU A 334 8.47 6.99 -7.64
N GLN A 335 7.35 6.27 -7.50
CA GLN A 335 7.27 4.81 -7.65
C GLN A 335 8.28 4.07 -6.76
N LYS A 336 8.42 4.52 -5.50
CA LYS A 336 9.29 3.87 -4.52
C LYS A 336 8.78 2.47 -4.19
N ILE A 337 9.70 1.53 -4.14
CA ILE A 337 9.42 0.10 -3.92
C ILE A 337 10.14 -0.36 -2.67
N ASP A 338 9.42 -1.00 -1.76
CA ASP A 338 10.05 -1.68 -0.64
C ASP A 338 10.75 -2.97 -1.14
N MET A 339 12.04 -3.11 -0.85
CA MET A 339 12.82 -4.28 -1.28
C MET A 339 12.33 -5.60 -0.64
N GLY A 340 11.55 -5.54 0.44
CA GLY A 340 10.87 -6.65 1.07
C GLY A 340 9.51 -7.01 0.47
N LEU A 341 9.01 -6.28 -0.52
CA LEU A 341 7.71 -6.55 -1.15
C LEU A 341 7.63 -7.94 -1.79
N SER A 342 8.65 -8.31 -2.58
CA SER A 342 8.72 -9.64 -3.21
C SER A 342 8.82 -10.76 -2.17
N ASP A 343 9.56 -10.51 -1.07
CA ASP A 343 9.62 -11.43 0.07
C ASP A 343 8.25 -11.60 0.72
N ALA A 344 7.54 -10.50 0.96
CA ALA A 344 6.24 -10.49 1.60
C ALA A 344 5.20 -11.27 0.79
N VAL A 345 5.12 -11.01 -0.52
CA VAL A 345 4.26 -11.75 -1.45
C VAL A 345 4.60 -13.23 -1.48
N THR A 346 5.89 -13.57 -1.55
CA THR A 346 6.36 -14.96 -1.55
C THR A 346 5.93 -15.69 -0.28
N ASP A 347 6.09 -15.05 0.89
CA ASP A 347 5.74 -15.65 2.18
C ASP A 347 4.23 -15.93 2.28
N ILE A 348 3.39 -15.03 1.74
CA ILE A 348 1.93 -15.22 1.70
C ILE A 348 1.55 -16.38 0.76
N VAL A 349 2.11 -16.41 -0.45
CA VAL A 349 1.79 -17.42 -1.46
C VAL A 349 2.24 -18.82 -1.05
N ILE A 350 3.42 -18.95 -0.42
CA ILE A 350 3.92 -20.25 0.08
C ILE A 350 3.02 -20.81 1.19
N CYS A 351 2.35 -19.95 1.95
CA CYS A 351 1.30 -20.35 2.89
C CYS A 351 -0.04 -20.73 2.22
N GLN A 352 -0.03 -20.97 0.90
CA GLN A 352 -1.19 -21.35 0.09
C GLN A 352 -2.32 -20.33 0.13
N LYS A 353 -1.97 -19.05 0.25
CA LYS A 353 -2.90 -17.93 0.15
C LYS A 353 -2.74 -17.25 -1.20
N GLN A 354 -3.84 -16.81 -1.78
CA GLN A 354 -3.84 -15.96 -2.97
C GLN A 354 -3.94 -14.50 -2.58
N ILE A 355 -3.40 -13.59 -3.38
CA ILE A 355 -3.49 -12.15 -3.15
C ILE A 355 -4.29 -11.54 -4.30
N SER A 356 -5.26 -10.70 -4.00
CA SER A 356 -5.90 -9.84 -4.99
C SER A 356 -5.51 -8.39 -4.70
N VAL A 357 -4.91 -7.75 -5.71
CA VAL A 357 -4.51 -6.34 -5.68
C VAL A 357 -5.62 -5.51 -6.35
N GLY A 358 -5.91 -4.32 -5.80
CA GLY A 358 -6.97 -3.45 -6.32
C GLY A 358 -8.37 -3.73 -5.78
N LYS A 359 -9.36 -2.94 -6.24
CA LYS A 359 -10.78 -3.01 -5.84
C LYS A 359 -11.61 -3.89 -6.77
N SER A 360 -11.23 -3.96 -8.04
CA SER A 360 -11.88 -4.78 -9.06
C SER A 360 -11.18 -6.13 -9.17
N TYR A 361 -11.94 -7.21 -8.95
CA TYR A 361 -11.42 -8.57 -9.06
C TYR A 361 -11.41 -8.99 -10.52
N THR A 362 -10.22 -9.20 -11.06
CA THR A 362 -9.97 -9.81 -12.36
C THR A 362 -8.96 -10.93 -12.15
N GLU A 363 -8.97 -11.98 -12.99
CA GLU A 363 -7.91 -13.01 -12.90
C GLU A 363 -6.52 -12.38 -13.04
N GLU A 364 -6.42 -11.32 -13.86
CA GLU A 364 -5.19 -10.56 -14.04
C GLU A 364 -4.76 -9.77 -12.79
N SER A 365 -5.63 -9.55 -11.79
CA SER A 365 -5.25 -8.88 -10.53
C SER A 365 -4.79 -9.85 -9.43
N LEU A 366 -4.90 -11.17 -9.67
CA LEU A 366 -4.50 -12.22 -8.72
C LEU A 366 -2.99 -12.53 -8.74
N ILE A 367 -2.37 -12.59 -7.58
CA ILE A 367 -1.03 -13.12 -7.39
C ILE A 367 -1.16 -14.49 -6.72
N THR A 368 -0.87 -15.53 -7.48
CA THR A 368 -0.95 -16.94 -7.07
C THR A 368 0.41 -17.61 -7.01
N GLU A 369 1.45 -16.95 -7.52
CA GLU A 369 2.84 -17.40 -7.53
C GLU A 369 3.79 -16.28 -7.06
N PRO A 370 5.00 -16.61 -6.57
CA PRO A 370 6.01 -15.60 -6.25
C PRO A 370 6.36 -14.74 -7.47
N MET A 371 6.40 -13.42 -7.28
CA MET A 371 6.69 -12.44 -8.33
C MET A 371 7.87 -11.54 -7.93
N SER A 372 8.54 -10.95 -8.93
CA SER A 372 9.55 -9.92 -8.67
C SER A 372 8.90 -8.63 -8.15
N HIS A 373 9.67 -7.77 -7.48
CA HIS A 373 9.13 -6.49 -7.01
C HIS A 373 8.65 -5.60 -8.16
N ASP A 374 9.32 -5.66 -9.32
CA ASP A 374 8.95 -4.87 -10.51
C ASP A 374 7.61 -5.35 -11.09
N ASP A 375 7.41 -6.67 -11.18
CA ASP A 375 6.16 -7.24 -11.68
C ASP A 375 4.99 -6.96 -10.71
N ILE A 376 5.25 -7.01 -9.39
CA ILE A 376 4.24 -6.67 -8.37
C ILE A 376 3.83 -5.20 -8.53
N MET A 377 4.81 -4.30 -8.70
CA MET A 377 4.53 -2.86 -8.87
C MET A 377 3.80 -2.56 -10.17
N ALA A 378 4.19 -3.19 -11.28
CA ALA A 378 3.46 -3.05 -12.55
C ALA A 378 1.99 -3.49 -12.41
N LYS A 379 1.75 -4.61 -11.71
CA LYS A 379 0.40 -5.09 -11.41
C LYS A 379 -0.36 -4.14 -10.50
N MET A 380 0.28 -3.58 -9.47
CA MET A 380 -0.33 -2.56 -8.61
C MET A 380 -0.72 -1.31 -9.40
N GLN A 381 0.16 -0.80 -10.26
CA GLN A 381 -0.13 0.36 -11.12
C GLN A 381 -1.31 0.11 -12.06
N GLN A 382 -1.53 -1.13 -12.50
CA GLN A 382 -2.64 -1.48 -13.37
C GLN A 382 -3.98 -1.61 -12.63
N PHE A 383 -3.99 -2.07 -11.37
CA PHE A 383 -5.23 -2.47 -10.67
C PHE A 383 -5.59 -1.66 -9.41
N CYS A 384 -4.66 -0.90 -8.82
CA CYS A 384 -4.94 0.00 -7.70
C CYS A 384 -5.71 1.25 -8.14
N SER A 385 -6.24 2.01 -7.17
CA SER A 385 -7.01 3.22 -7.46
C SER A 385 -6.22 4.31 -8.20
N GLU A 386 -6.93 5.29 -8.76
CA GLU A 386 -6.33 6.49 -9.35
C GLU A 386 -5.48 7.31 -8.36
N ASP A 387 -5.80 7.24 -7.07
CA ASP A 387 -4.99 7.88 -6.04
C ASP A 387 -3.61 7.20 -5.91
N VAL A 388 -2.56 7.93 -6.26
CA VAL A 388 -1.16 7.47 -6.21
C VAL A 388 -0.72 7.01 -4.82
N ARG A 389 -1.38 7.46 -3.74
CA ARG A 389 -1.11 7.03 -2.37
C ARG A 389 -1.49 5.57 -2.12
N ASP A 390 -2.46 5.04 -2.86
CA ASP A 390 -2.92 3.64 -2.74
C ASP A 390 -1.83 2.64 -3.14
N LEU A 391 -0.91 3.03 -4.04
CA LEU A 391 0.27 2.23 -4.36
C LEU A 391 1.17 2.06 -3.13
N ALA A 392 1.40 3.13 -2.38
CA ALA A 392 2.22 3.08 -1.18
C ALA A 392 1.50 2.25 -0.10
N LEU A 393 0.23 2.54 0.16
CA LEU A 393 -0.58 1.83 1.16
C LEU A 393 -0.76 0.34 0.85
N THR A 394 -0.96 -0.03 -0.42
CA THR A 394 -1.08 -1.45 -0.82
C THR A 394 0.22 -2.22 -0.54
N GLN A 395 1.40 -1.61 -0.80
CA GLN A 395 2.68 -2.22 -0.42
C GLN A 395 2.78 -2.42 1.10
N GLU A 396 2.39 -1.40 1.88
CA GLU A 396 2.35 -1.49 3.35
C GLU A 396 1.50 -2.67 3.82
N ILE A 397 0.25 -2.77 3.34
CA ILE A 397 -0.67 -3.83 3.74
C ILE A 397 -0.11 -5.21 3.37
N LEU A 398 0.49 -5.39 2.20
CA LEU A 398 1.13 -6.66 1.82
C LEU A 398 2.25 -7.06 2.76
N ILE A 399 3.10 -6.10 3.13
CA ILE A 399 4.19 -6.31 4.09
C ILE A 399 3.62 -6.66 5.47
N TYR A 400 2.59 -5.94 5.92
CA TYR A 400 1.95 -6.19 7.21
C TYR A 400 1.27 -7.58 7.25
N LEU A 401 0.57 -7.97 6.17
CA LEU A 401 -0.03 -9.30 6.05
C LEU A 401 1.03 -10.39 6.14
N SER A 402 2.17 -10.25 5.47
CA SER A 402 3.28 -11.21 5.58
C SER A 402 3.81 -11.31 7.01
N VAL A 403 3.99 -10.18 7.69
CA VAL A 403 4.44 -10.16 9.10
C VAL A 403 3.40 -10.85 10.00
N LEU A 404 2.13 -10.47 9.89
CA LEU A 404 1.04 -11.02 10.70
C LEU A 404 0.85 -12.52 10.46
N LEU A 405 1.00 -12.99 9.23
CA LEU A 405 0.89 -14.42 8.88
C LEU A 405 1.98 -15.25 9.58
N LYS A 406 3.18 -14.69 9.76
CA LYS A 406 4.30 -15.36 10.46
C LYS A 406 4.18 -15.30 11.98
N THR A 407 3.60 -14.24 12.52
CA THR A 407 3.46 -14.06 13.98
C THR A 407 2.20 -14.73 14.52
N ASN A 408 1.06 -14.54 13.83
CA ASN A 408 -0.28 -14.94 14.25
C ASN A 408 -1.03 -15.65 13.11
N PRO A 409 -0.60 -16.86 12.69
CA PRO A 409 -1.17 -17.53 11.51
C PRO A 409 -2.68 -17.83 11.62
N THR A 410 -3.19 -18.03 12.84
CA THR A 410 -4.62 -18.34 13.09
C THR A 410 -5.57 -17.21 12.71
N LEU A 411 -5.08 -15.96 12.58
CA LEU A 411 -5.87 -14.83 12.08
C LEU A 411 -6.33 -15.03 10.63
N PHE A 412 -5.69 -15.94 9.90
CA PHE A 412 -5.92 -16.19 8.49
C PHE A 412 -6.67 -17.51 8.23
N ASP A 413 -7.18 -18.15 9.28
CA ASP A 413 -7.95 -19.37 9.15
C ASP A 413 -9.26 -19.09 8.37
N GLY A 414 -9.54 -19.91 7.36
CA GLY A 414 -10.68 -19.70 6.46
C GLY A 414 -10.49 -18.64 5.37
N LEU A 415 -9.41 -17.84 5.40
CA LEU A 415 -9.12 -16.85 4.36
C LEU A 415 -8.23 -17.47 3.28
N LEU A 416 -8.77 -17.90 2.14
CA LEU A 416 -7.95 -18.41 1.03
C LEU A 416 -7.38 -17.30 0.15
N THR A 417 -8.12 -16.20 -0.02
CA THR A 417 -7.72 -15.05 -0.82
C THR A 417 -7.66 -13.80 0.05
N LEU A 418 -6.49 -13.16 0.12
CA LEU A 418 -6.27 -11.87 0.77
C LEU A 418 -6.53 -10.76 -0.24
N ARG A 419 -7.69 -10.11 -0.12
CA ARG A 419 -8.12 -9.02 -1.02
C ARG A 419 -7.70 -7.68 -0.43
N VAL A 420 -6.57 -7.15 -0.87
CA VAL A 420 -5.92 -5.98 -0.25
C VAL A 420 -6.81 -4.74 -0.31
N GLY A 421 -7.42 -4.46 -1.47
CA GLY A 421 -8.34 -3.33 -1.60
C GLY A 421 -9.56 -3.41 -0.67
N TYR A 422 -10.05 -4.62 -0.35
CA TYR A 422 -11.12 -4.80 0.62
C TYR A 422 -10.68 -4.62 2.07
N LEU A 423 -9.44 -5.02 2.40
CA LEU A 423 -8.90 -4.77 3.73
C LEU A 423 -8.73 -3.27 3.97
N ILE A 424 -8.26 -2.52 2.97
CA ILE A 424 -8.21 -1.05 3.04
C ILE A 424 -9.60 -0.48 3.26
N LEU A 425 -10.60 -0.92 2.47
CA LEU A 425 -12.00 -0.49 2.64
C LEU A 425 -12.59 -0.81 4.01
N LEU A 426 -12.25 -1.96 4.58
CA LEU A 426 -12.66 -2.35 5.93
C LEU A 426 -12.05 -1.43 6.99
N ILE A 427 -10.76 -1.14 6.87
CA ILE A 427 -10.06 -0.20 7.77
C ILE A 427 -10.71 1.19 7.66
N THR A 428 -10.90 1.70 6.44
CA THR A 428 -11.58 2.98 6.20
C THR A 428 -12.98 2.99 6.81
N SER A 429 -13.75 1.92 6.62
CA SER A 429 -15.09 1.81 7.18
C SER A 429 -15.10 1.75 8.71
N ALA A 430 -14.11 1.11 9.32
CA ALA A 430 -13.96 1.10 10.76
C ALA A 430 -13.68 2.51 11.31
N ILE A 431 -12.78 3.25 10.65
CA ILE A 431 -12.46 4.65 11.00
C ILE A 431 -13.69 5.56 10.82
N ALA A 432 -14.40 5.42 9.70
CA ALA A 432 -15.62 6.19 9.41
C ALA A 432 -16.66 6.03 10.52
N ALA A 433 -16.87 4.80 10.99
CA ALA A 433 -17.82 4.52 12.07
C ALA A 433 -17.33 5.01 13.43
N GLU A 434 -16.04 4.87 13.74
CA GLU A 434 -15.46 5.34 15.01
C GLU A 434 -15.52 6.87 15.14
N LYS A 435 -15.36 7.59 14.03
CA LYS A 435 -15.26 9.05 14.01
C LYS A 435 -16.49 9.77 13.44
N GLU A 436 -17.54 9.02 13.09
CA GLU A 436 -18.76 9.54 12.44
C GLU A 436 -18.47 10.36 11.17
N LEU A 437 -17.53 9.88 10.35
CA LEU A 437 -17.07 10.54 9.12
C LEU A 437 -17.66 9.89 7.86
N SER A 438 -17.66 10.62 6.75
CA SER A 438 -17.87 10.01 5.43
C SER A 438 -16.72 9.05 5.07
N GLN A 439 -16.94 8.15 4.10
CA GLN A 439 -15.90 7.22 3.65
C GLN A 439 -14.67 7.94 3.08
N ALA A 440 -14.88 9.03 2.34
CA ALA A 440 -13.79 9.83 1.78
C ALA A 440 -12.95 10.51 2.89
N GLU A 441 -13.60 11.11 3.89
CA GLU A 441 -12.91 11.72 5.03
C GLU A 441 -12.15 10.68 5.87
N ALA A 442 -12.77 9.51 6.10
CA ALA A 442 -12.12 8.42 6.82
C ALA A 442 -10.91 7.86 6.06
N TYR A 443 -10.94 7.87 4.73
CA TYR A 443 -9.80 7.47 3.91
C TYR A 443 -8.66 8.50 4.00
N GLU A 444 -8.97 9.80 4.05
CA GLU A 444 -7.95 10.83 4.33
C GLU A 444 -7.32 10.67 5.71
N VAL A 445 -8.12 10.33 6.73
CA VAL A 445 -7.60 10.00 8.07
C VAL A 445 -6.68 8.78 7.99
N LEU A 446 -7.07 7.72 7.28
CA LEU A 446 -6.23 6.54 7.07
C LEU A 446 -4.88 6.91 6.42
N MET A 447 -4.88 7.81 5.43
CA MET A 447 -3.66 8.26 4.76
C MET A 447 -2.74 9.10 5.66
N GLN A 448 -3.27 9.67 6.75
CA GLN A 448 -2.49 10.40 7.75
C GLN A 448 -1.94 9.52 8.88
N LEU A 449 -2.43 8.28 9.02
CA LEU A 449 -1.97 7.37 10.07
C LEU A 449 -0.52 6.95 9.85
N SER A 450 0.23 6.81 10.94
CA SER A 450 1.57 6.23 10.89
C SER A 450 1.53 4.77 10.38
N PRO A 451 2.61 4.25 9.77
CA PRO A 451 2.74 2.83 9.42
C PRO A 451 2.28 1.84 10.51
N PHE A 452 2.65 2.09 11.77
CA PHE A 452 2.26 1.27 12.91
C PHE A 452 0.77 1.36 13.22
N ASP A 453 0.18 2.55 13.11
CA ASP A 453 -1.26 2.72 13.30
C ASP A 453 -2.04 2.00 12.20
N VAL A 454 -1.61 2.10 10.93
CA VAL A 454 -2.22 1.34 9.81
C VAL A 454 -2.15 -0.16 10.06
N LYS A 455 -0.98 -0.68 10.45
CA LYS A 455 -0.81 -2.09 10.83
C LYS A 455 -1.73 -2.49 11.98
N SER A 456 -1.89 -1.63 12.97
CA SER A 456 -2.76 -1.88 14.13
C SER A 456 -4.23 -1.92 13.73
N ARG A 457 -4.68 -1.01 12.84
CA ARG A 457 -6.03 -1.04 12.26
C ARG A 457 -6.26 -2.30 11.43
N LEU A 458 -5.28 -2.73 10.64
CA LEU A 458 -5.36 -3.98 9.88
C LEU A 458 -5.53 -5.19 10.81
N LEU A 459 -4.76 -5.25 11.90
CA LEU A 459 -4.89 -6.32 12.90
C LEU A 459 -6.30 -6.35 13.50
N GLN A 460 -6.82 -5.19 13.92
CA GLN A 460 -8.19 -5.08 14.48
C GLN A 460 -9.26 -5.59 13.48
N VAL A 461 -9.12 -5.23 12.20
CA VAL A 461 -10.03 -5.68 11.15
C VAL A 461 -9.95 -7.21 10.94
N LEU A 462 -8.74 -7.78 10.96
CA LEU A 462 -8.54 -9.23 10.83
C LEU A 462 -9.09 -9.99 12.05
N GLU A 463 -8.91 -9.48 13.26
CA GLU A 463 -9.44 -10.08 14.50
C GLU A 463 -10.98 -10.11 14.51
N GLY A 464 -11.64 -9.09 13.96
CA GLY A 464 -13.10 -9.05 13.83
C GLY A 464 -13.66 -9.61 12.52
N TYR A 465 -12.82 -10.16 11.62
CA TYR A 465 -13.18 -10.44 10.23
C TYR A 465 -14.39 -11.39 10.08
N SER A 466 -14.61 -12.29 11.03
CA SER A 466 -15.79 -13.18 11.04
C SER A 466 -17.13 -12.44 11.14
N GLY A 467 -17.15 -11.17 11.59
CA GLY A 467 -18.35 -10.32 11.67
C GLY A 467 -18.41 -9.15 10.68
N TYR A 468 -17.31 -8.79 10.02
CA TYR A 468 -17.24 -7.56 9.22
C TYR A 468 -17.86 -7.64 7.82
N ASN A 469 -17.93 -8.82 7.20
CA ASN A 469 -18.57 -8.92 5.88
C ASN A 469 -20.07 -8.56 5.93
N GLN A 470 -20.78 -8.88 7.02
CA GLN A 470 -22.19 -8.50 7.20
C GLN A 470 -22.38 -7.01 7.53
N THR A 471 -21.45 -6.41 8.29
CA THR A 471 -21.53 -4.97 8.63
C THR A 471 -21.14 -4.06 7.47
N LEU A 472 -20.28 -4.50 6.54
CA LEU A 472 -20.04 -3.79 5.27
C LEU A 472 -21.33 -3.62 4.45
N PHE A 473 -22.11 -4.69 4.28
CA PHE A 473 -23.39 -4.64 3.56
C PHE A 473 -24.41 -3.72 4.23
N GLN A 474 -24.45 -3.71 5.58
CA GLN A 474 -25.30 -2.77 6.33
C GLN A 474 -24.83 -1.31 6.20
N ARG A 475 -23.53 -1.07 6.00
CA ARG A 475 -22.93 0.27 5.91
C ARG A 475 -22.91 0.87 4.51
N GLU A 476 -23.12 0.07 3.47
CA GLU A 476 -23.42 0.54 2.11
C GLU A 476 -24.90 0.94 1.94
N SER A 477 -25.70 0.85 3.01
CA SER A 477 -27.11 1.21 2.97
C SER A 477 -27.35 2.69 2.69
N LEU A 478 -28.48 2.96 2.04
CA LEU A 478 -28.94 4.30 1.69
C LEU A 478 -30.25 4.59 2.44
N PRO A 479 -30.20 5.02 3.72
CA PRO A 479 -31.41 5.29 4.47
C PRO A 479 -32.24 6.40 3.81
N LEU A 480 -33.54 6.14 3.66
CA LEU A 480 -34.51 7.07 3.09
C LEU A 480 -35.22 7.86 4.20
N ARG A 481 -35.46 9.16 3.97
CA ARG A 481 -36.30 9.96 4.89
C ARG A 481 -37.75 9.48 4.96
N GLN A 482 -38.29 8.95 3.86
CA GLN A 482 -39.64 8.37 3.77
C GLN A 482 -39.63 7.18 2.79
N GLN A 483 -40.26 6.07 3.19
CA GLN A 483 -40.21 4.79 2.45
C GLN A 483 -41.49 4.45 1.68
N ASN A 484 -42.58 5.17 1.90
CA ASN A 484 -43.89 4.78 1.37
C ASN A 484 -44.12 5.37 -0.02
N GLY A 485 -44.47 4.51 -0.98
CA GLY A 485 -44.98 4.91 -2.31
C GLY A 485 -43.92 5.22 -3.36
N ILE A 486 -42.71 4.66 -3.24
CA ILE A 486 -41.66 4.80 -4.27
C ILE A 486 -41.96 3.84 -5.43
N GLU A 487 -42.06 4.39 -6.64
CA GLU A 487 -42.14 3.62 -7.88
C GLU A 487 -40.71 3.27 -8.34
N TRP A 488 -40.38 1.98 -8.37
CA TRP A 488 -39.04 1.48 -8.73
C TRP A 488 -38.96 0.96 -10.17
N SER A 489 -40.09 0.67 -10.81
CA SER A 489 -40.15 0.10 -12.17
C SER A 489 -40.23 1.19 -13.23
N ILE A 490 -39.23 2.06 -13.24
CA ILE A 490 -39.16 3.22 -14.12
C ILE A 490 -38.11 2.92 -15.19
N LEU A 491 -38.34 3.40 -16.42
CA LEU A 491 -37.33 3.35 -17.48
C LEU A 491 -37.10 4.78 -17.96
N PRO A 492 -35.85 5.25 -18.07
CA PRO A 492 -35.52 6.53 -18.67
C PRO A 492 -36.17 6.65 -20.05
N GLU A 493 -36.73 7.81 -20.38
CA GLU A 493 -37.48 7.99 -21.64
C GLU A 493 -36.66 7.58 -22.88
N ALA A 494 -35.35 7.84 -22.87
CA ALA A 494 -34.42 7.43 -23.91
C ALA A 494 -34.31 5.90 -24.07
N ILE A 495 -34.43 5.14 -22.98
CA ILE A 495 -34.41 3.67 -22.95
C ILE A 495 -35.80 3.10 -23.23
N ALA A 496 -36.87 3.77 -22.79
CA ALA A 496 -38.26 3.37 -23.02
C ALA A 496 -38.66 3.46 -24.51
N GLN A 497 -38.02 4.35 -25.27
CA GLN A 497 -38.24 4.51 -26.72
C GLN A 497 -37.34 3.61 -27.58
N ALA A 498 -36.31 3.01 -26.98
CA ALA A 498 -35.48 2.01 -27.66
C ALA A 498 -36.24 0.67 -27.76
N THR A 499 -36.41 0.15 -28.97
CA THR A 499 -37.00 -1.17 -29.20
C THR A 499 -36.12 -2.26 -28.57
N ASP A 500 -36.72 -3.38 -28.13
CA ASP A 500 -36.02 -4.62 -27.76
C ASP A 500 -35.37 -5.28 -29.01
N GLU A 501 -34.71 -4.51 -29.87
CA GLU A 501 -33.94 -5.05 -30.98
C GLU A 501 -32.70 -5.75 -30.43
N PRO A 502 -32.37 -6.96 -30.91
CA PRO A 502 -31.10 -7.58 -30.59
C PRO A 502 -29.98 -6.61 -30.98
N ALA A 503 -28.87 -6.62 -30.22
CA ALA A 503 -27.68 -5.89 -30.60
C ALA A 503 -27.43 -6.08 -32.11
N PRO A 504 -27.09 -5.02 -32.86
CA PRO A 504 -27.01 -5.09 -34.33
C PRO A 504 -26.21 -6.32 -34.72
N ILE A 505 -26.64 -7.04 -35.75
CA ILE A 505 -26.24 -8.42 -36.13
C ILE A 505 -24.70 -8.66 -36.21
N SER A 506 -23.87 -7.62 -36.09
CA SER A 506 -22.41 -7.65 -36.01
C SER A 506 -21.75 -7.32 -34.66
N ASN A 507 -22.43 -6.77 -33.64
CA ASN A 507 -21.79 -6.25 -32.40
C ASN A 507 -22.47 -6.72 -31.11
N SER A 508 -21.69 -6.98 -30.05
CA SER A 508 -22.19 -7.29 -28.70
C SER A 508 -22.57 -6.02 -27.92
N TRP A 509 -23.42 -6.13 -26.89
CA TRP A 509 -23.80 -4.95 -26.08
C TRP A 509 -22.59 -4.35 -25.35
N ARG A 510 -21.64 -5.20 -24.95
CA ARG A 510 -20.37 -4.74 -24.41
C ARG A 510 -19.61 -3.86 -25.42
N LEU A 511 -19.53 -4.29 -26.68
CA LEU A 511 -18.84 -3.53 -27.73
C LEU A 511 -19.53 -2.19 -28.01
N GLN A 512 -20.86 -2.16 -27.98
CA GLN A 512 -21.62 -0.91 -28.10
C GLN A 512 -21.29 0.04 -26.93
N ARG A 513 -21.32 -0.45 -25.68
CA ARG A 513 -20.91 0.34 -24.50
C ARG A 513 -19.47 0.84 -24.59
N GLN A 514 -18.56 0.04 -25.12
CA GLN A 514 -17.18 0.46 -25.35
C GLN A 514 -17.11 1.64 -26.33
N GLN A 515 -17.84 1.56 -27.45
CA GLN A 515 -17.90 2.63 -28.44
C GLN A 515 -18.50 3.91 -27.87
N ASP A 516 -19.63 3.79 -27.18
CA ASP A 516 -20.34 4.94 -26.60
C ASP A 516 -19.53 5.59 -25.50
N GLY A 517 -18.89 4.79 -24.64
CA GLY A 517 -18.00 5.27 -23.59
C GLY A 517 -16.72 5.91 -24.13
N MET A 518 -16.17 5.44 -25.27
CA MET A 518 -15.02 6.08 -25.92
C MET A 518 -15.37 7.44 -26.52
N LEU A 519 -16.60 7.60 -27.01
CA LEU A 519 -17.11 8.84 -27.60
C LEU A 519 -17.72 9.78 -26.56
N ASN A 520 -17.83 9.35 -25.29
CA ASN A 520 -18.55 10.03 -24.22
C ASN A 520 -19.99 10.42 -24.63
N LEU A 521 -20.70 9.48 -25.27
CA LEU A 521 -22.08 9.71 -25.67
C LEU A 521 -23.00 9.72 -24.44
N ILE A 522 -23.62 10.87 -24.20
CA ILE A 522 -24.57 11.09 -23.11
C ILE A 522 -25.99 11.34 -23.64
N PRO A 523 -27.04 10.96 -22.90
CA PRO A 523 -28.43 11.25 -23.25
C PRO A 523 -28.75 12.76 -23.32
N GLU A 524 -29.84 13.11 -24.00
CA GLU A 524 -30.38 14.48 -23.94
C GLU A 524 -30.75 14.86 -22.50
N ALA A 525 -30.53 16.13 -22.14
CA ALA A 525 -30.73 16.66 -20.78
C ALA A 525 -29.98 15.92 -19.66
N PHE A 526 -28.92 15.17 -19.96
CA PHE A 526 -28.15 14.41 -18.98
C PHE A 526 -27.65 15.25 -17.79
N TYR A 527 -26.96 16.37 -18.02
CA TYR A 527 -26.43 17.19 -16.92
C TYR A 527 -27.53 17.82 -16.04
N PRO A 528 -28.59 18.44 -16.61
CA PRO A 528 -29.74 18.87 -15.80
C PRO A 528 -30.34 17.75 -14.95
N ASN A 529 -30.43 16.53 -15.50
CA ASN A 529 -30.96 15.37 -14.80
C ASN A 529 -30.03 14.93 -13.64
N VAL A 530 -28.71 14.93 -13.85
CA VAL A 530 -27.73 14.65 -12.78
C VAL A 530 -27.77 15.73 -11.70
N TRP A 531 -27.93 17.00 -12.08
CA TRP A 531 -28.09 18.10 -11.14
C TRP A 531 -29.35 17.92 -10.27
N GLN A 532 -30.46 17.47 -10.88
CA GLN A 532 -31.67 17.14 -10.13
C GLN A 532 -31.44 16.02 -9.11
N VAL A 533 -30.67 14.98 -9.43
CA VAL A 533 -30.34 13.91 -8.47
C VAL A 533 -29.68 14.46 -7.21
N LEU A 534 -28.84 15.50 -7.30
CA LEU A 534 -28.17 16.12 -6.15
C LEU A 534 -29.16 16.74 -5.15
N HIS A 535 -30.35 17.16 -5.56
CA HIS A 535 -31.38 17.60 -4.62
C HIS A 535 -31.90 16.48 -3.72
N HIS A 536 -31.78 15.22 -4.16
CA HIS A 536 -32.35 14.05 -3.51
C HIS A 536 -31.32 13.27 -2.67
N CYS A 537 -30.05 13.70 -2.58
CA CYS A 537 -29.00 13.07 -1.79
C CYS A 537 -28.02 14.11 -1.19
N LYS A 538 -27.14 13.70 -0.26
CA LYS A 538 -26.08 14.59 0.27
C LYS A 538 -24.92 14.81 -0.70
N GLY A 539 -24.77 13.90 -1.67
CA GLY A 539 -23.77 13.99 -2.71
C GLY A 539 -23.81 12.79 -3.64
N LEU A 540 -23.03 12.85 -4.70
CA LEU A 540 -22.94 11.82 -5.72
C LEU A 540 -21.46 11.52 -6.02
N THR A 541 -21.04 10.27 -5.85
CA THR A 541 -19.66 9.84 -6.15
C THR A 541 -19.63 9.04 -7.45
N ILE A 542 -18.85 9.53 -8.42
CA ILE A 542 -18.67 8.93 -9.75
C ILE A 542 -17.25 8.37 -9.86
N GLY A 543 -17.12 7.07 -10.09
CA GLY A 543 -15.84 6.38 -10.05
C GLY A 543 -15.41 6.02 -8.62
N ASP A 544 -14.11 6.08 -8.33
CA ASP A 544 -13.57 5.53 -7.09
C ASP A 544 -14.13 6.22 -5.82
N LYS A 545 -14.83 5.43 -4.99
CA LYS A 545 -15.46 5.88 -3.73
C LYS A 545 -14.52 6.41 -2.65
N LEU A 546 -13.22 6.15 -2.76
CA LEU A 546 -12.21 6.62 -1.79
C LEU A 546 -11.52 7.92 -2.24
N GLU A 547 -11.62 8.27 -3.52
CA GLU A 547 -11.06 9.52 -4.03
C GLU A 547 -12.04 10.66 -3.74
N ARG A 548 -11.70 11.51 -2.76
CA ARG A 548 -12.56 12.63 -2.35
C ARG A 548 -12.87 13.61 -3.48
N ARG A 549 -11.97 13.71 -4.47
CA ARG A 549 -12.14 14.57 -5.66
C ARG A 549 -13.23 14.04 -6.60
N ASN A 550 -13.63 12.77 -6.45
CA ASN A 550 -14.68 12.12 -7.22
C ASN A 550 -16.09 12.30 -6.64
N CYS A 551 -16.22 12.98 -5.50
CA CYS A 551 -17.50 13.29 -4.88
C CYS A 551 -18.02 14.68 -5.31
N LEU A 552 -19.25 14.71 -5.82
CA LEU A 552 -20.04 15.91 -6.04
C LEU A 552 -20.85 16.18 -4.77
N ASP A 553 -20.41 17.16 -3.98
CA ASP A 553 -21.12 17.58 -2.76
C ASP A 553 -22.37 18.39 -3.12
N SER A 554 -23.55 17.92 -2.69
CA SER A 554 -24.82 18.55 -3.04
C SER A 554 -24.98 19.94 -2.41
N GLU A 555 -24.54 20.15 -1.17
CA GLU A 555 -24.73 21.43 -0.48
C GLU A 555 -23.92 22.53 -1.17
N LEU A 556 -22.67 22.25 -1.50
CA LEU A 556 -21.77 23.19 -2.15
C LEU A 556 -22.12 23.44 -3.63
N LEU A 557 -22.52 22.39 -4.37
CA LEU A 557 -22.83 22.53 -5.80
C LEU A 557 -24.17 23.20 -6.07
N LEU A 558 -25.20 22.93 -5.25
CA LEU A 558 -26.52 23.53 -5.42
C LEU A 558 -26.56 25.01 -5.01
N SER A 559 -25.63 25.46 -4.16
CA SER A 559 -25.48 26.89 -3.85
C SER A 559 -24.74 27.67 -4.93
N ASP A 560 -23.78 27.01 -5.59
CA ASP A 560 -22.79 27.66 -6.45
C ASP A 560 -23.10 27.56 -7.94
N THR A 561 -23.98 26.63 -8.36
CA THR A 561 -24.24 26.35 -9.79
C THR A 561 -25.71 26.16 -10.13
N THR A 562 -26.06 26.40 -11.40
CA THR A 562 -27.39 26.12 -11.97
C THR A 562 -27.37 24.92 -12.92
N PRO A 563 -28.50 24.23 -13.17
CA PRO A 563 -28.54 22.98 -13.96
C PRO A 563 -28.09 23.12 -15.43
N GLU A 564 -28.12 24.33 -15.99
CA GLU A 564 -27.68 24.61 -17.37
C GLU A 564 -26.28 25.23 -17.44
N GLU A 565 -25.59 25.41 -16.31
CA GLU A 565 -24.26 26.00 -16.29
C GLU A 565 -23.19 25.02 -16.79
N LYS A 566 -22.31 25.57 -17.62
CA LYS A 566 -21.21 24.82 -18.24
C LYS A 566 -20.21 24.28 -17.22
N ASP A 567 -19.99 24.99 -16.11
CA ASP A 567 -19.01 24.58 -15.10
C ASP A 567 -19.44 23.31 -14.36
N PHE A 568 -20.74 23.16 -14.07
CA PHE A 568 -21.29 21.92 -13.52
C PHE A 568 -21.14 20.76 -14.51
N ALA A 569 -21.51 20.98 -15.78
CA ALA A 569 -21.37 19.98 -16.83
C ALA A 569 -19.91 19.51 -17.00
N LEU A 570 -18.96 20.45 -17.01
CA LEU A 570 -17.52 20.15 -17.10
C LEU A 570 -17.03 19.36 -15.89
N ARG A 571 -17.56 19.60 -14.69
CA ARG A 571 -17.19 18.85 -13.48
C ARG A 571 -17.68 17.40 -13.56
N VAL A 572 -18.93 17.18 -13.96
CA VAL A 572 -19.47 15.82 -14.17
C VAL A 572 -18.71 15.09 -15.29
N ASP A 573 -18.44 15.78 -16.39
CA ASP A 573 -17.69 15.24 -17.54
C ASP A 573 -16.24 14.88 -17.15
N HIS A 574 -15.58 15.72 -16.34
CA HIS A 574 -14.26 15.43 -15.81
C HIS A 574 -14.23 14.14 -15.00
N LEU A 575 -15.22 13.90 -14.13
CA LEU A 575 -15.31 12.67 -13.34
C LEU A 575 -15.58 11.43 -14.19
N LEU A 576 -16.46 11.52 -15.20
CA LEU A 576 -16.71 10.40 -16.12
C LEU A 576 -15.46 10.07 -16.94
N ASN A 577 -14.69 11.09 -17.34
CA ASN A 577 -13.46 10.92 -18.11
C ASN A 577 -12.31 10.28 -17.32
N LYS A 578 -12.32 10.37 -15.99
CA LYS A 578 -11.34 9.68 -15.13
C LYS A 578 -11.44 8.16 -15.27
N ILE A 579 -12.67 7.63 -15.42
CA ILE A 579 -12.93 6.20 -15.57
C ILE A 579 -12.20 5.64 -16.80
N SER A 580 -11.23 4.75 -16.58
CA SER A 580 -10.35 4.23 -17.63
C SER A 580 -11.04 3.25 -18.60
N ALA A 581 -11.92 2.38 -18.09
CA ALA A 581 -12.63 1.39 -18.89
C ALA A 581 -13.86 1.99 -19.60
N PRO A 582 -13.88 2.06 -20.95
CA PRO A 582 -14.98 2.71 -21.68
C PRO A 582 -16.35 2.05 -21.43
N GLU A 583 -16.42 0.71 -21.38
CA GLU A 583 -17.67 0.00 -21.07
C GLU A 583 -18.21 0.34 -19.68
N TYR A 584 -17.32 0.58 -18.71
CA TYR A 584 -17.70 0.93 -17.35
C TYR A 584 -18.11 2.39 -17.23
N ARG A 585 -17.45 3.29 -17.98
CA ARG A 585 -17.85 4.68 -18.10
C ARG A 585 -19.27 4.79 -18.64
N GLN A 586 -19.60 4.06 -19.71
CA GLN A 586 -20.96 4.06 -20.25
C GLN A 586 -21.98 3.50 -19.26
N LEU A 587 -21.59 2.47 -18.49
CA LEU A 587 -22.45 1.92 -17.44
C LEU A 587 -22.75 2.93 -16.32
N ASN A 588 -21.81 3.82 -15.99
CA ASN A 588 -22.05 4.93 -15.05
C ASN A 588 -23.05 5.95 -15.62
N VAL A 589 -22.99 6.25 -16.92
CA VAL A 589 -23.96 7.11 -17.60
C VAL A 589 -25.36 6.48 -17.57
N GLU A 590 -25.47 5.19 -17.90
CA GLU A 590 -26.73 4.43 -17.84
C GLU A 590 -27.31 4.40 -16.41
N ALA A 591 -26.46 4.15 -15.41
CA ALA A 591 -26.88 4.12 -14.00
C ALA A 591 -27.36 5.50 -13.52
N LEU A 592 -26.68 6.59 -13.90
CA LEU A 592 -27.11 7.95 -13.56
C LEU A 592 -28.44 8.32 -14.23
N ALA A 593 -28.64 7.93 -15.48
CA ALA A 593 -29.90 8.15 -16.17
C ALA A 593 -31.06 7.43 -15.47
N GLU A 594 -30.84 6.20 -15.00
CA GLU A 594 -31.81 5.43 -14.22
C GLU A 594 -32.14 6.10 -12.88
N VAL A 595 -31.11 6.46 -12.10
CA VAL A 595 -31.29 7.16 -10.81
C VAL A 595 -32.05 8.47 -11.02
N ALA A 596 -31.72 9.23 -12.08
CA ALA A 596 -32.43 10.46 -12.41
C ALA A 596 -33.90 10.21 -12.72
N ALA A 597 -34.23 9.21 -13.53
CA ALA A 597 -35.61 8.86 -13.85
C ALA A 597 -36.42 8.48 -12.59
N ILE A 598 -35.81 7.72 -11.67
CA ILE A 598 -36.42 7.37 -10.38
C ILE A 598 -36.67 8.63 -9.54
N THR A 599 -35.69 9.53 -9.42
CA THR A 599 -35.86 10.76 -8.63
C THR A 599 -36.92 11.70 -9.21
N GLN A 600 -37.06 11.76 -10.54
CA GLN A 600 -38.03 12.63 -11.22
C GLN A 600 -39.48 12.22 -10.98
N GLN A 601 -39.76 10.91 -11.01
CA GLN A 601 -41.11 10.40 -10.75
C GLN A 601 -41.45 10.34 -9.26
N ASN A 602 -40.44 10.30 -8.39
CA ASN A 602 -40.62 10.17 -6.95
C ASN A 602 -40.20 11.44 -6.19
N SER A 603 -41.11 12.42 -6.08
CA SER A 603 -40.84 13.68 -5.35
C SER A 603 -40.49 13.49 -3.87
N ASN A 604 -40.87 12.35 -3.27
CA ASN A 604 -40.62 12.02 -1.86
C ASN A 604 -39.33 11.22 -1.66
N PHE A 605 -38.64 10.84 -2.74
CA PHE A 605 -37.39 10.11 -2.67
C PHE A 605 -36.29 11.03 -2.12
N GLN A 606 -35.80 10.77 -0.91
CA GLN A 606 -34.67 11.51 -0.34
C GLN A 606 -33.76 10.56 0.43
N VAL A 607 -32.52 10.46 -0.04
CA VAL A 607 -31.45 9.67 0.57
C VAL A 607 -30.69 10.54 1.57
N GLU A 608 -30.47 10.03 2.78
CA GLU A 608 -29.74 10.77 3.82
C GLU A 608 -28.22 10.71 3.69
N GLY A 609 -27.70 9.98 2.70
CA GLY A 609 -26.28 9.79 2.42
C GLY A 609 -25.86 10.19 1.01
N THR A 610 -24.61 9.88 0.68
CA THR A 610 -24.02 10.04 -0.65
C THR A 610 -24.31 8.80 -1.49
N ILE A 611 -24.83 8.98 -2.71
CA ILE A 611 -25.01 7.87 -3.66
C ILE A 611 -23.66 7.58 -4.32
N VAL A 612 -23.15 6.36 -4.17
CA VAL A 612 -21.87 5.93 -4.74
C VAL A 612 -22.13 4.99 -5.92
N LEU A 613 -21.83 5.43 -7.15
CA LEU A 613 -22.16 4.65 -8.36
C LEU A 613 -21.46 3.30 -8.40
N ASP A 614 -20.19 3.22 -8.01
CA ASP A 614 -19.44 1.96 -7.94
C ASP A 614 -20.12 0.90 -7.06
N VAL A 615 -20.69 1.34 -5.94
CA VAL A 615 -21.42 0.46 -5.01
C VAL A 615 -22.75 0.04 -5.63
N LEU A 616 -23.50 1.01 -6.17
CA LEU A 616 -24.80 0.76 -6.79
C LEU A 616 -24.70 -0.23 -7.96
N ILE A 617 -23.77 0.00 -8.89
CA ILE A 617 -23.52 -0.88 -10.04
C ILE A 617 -23.00 -2.24 -9.56
N GLY A 618 -22.10 -2.26 -8.57
CA GLY A 618 -21.59 -3.51 -7.98
C GLY A 618 -22.70 -4.39 -7.39
N HIS A 619 -23.72 -3.80 -6.75
CA HIS A 619 -24.90 -4.52 -6.28
C HIS A 619 -25.82 -4.95 -7.42
N ALA A 620 -25.99 -4.13 -8.45
CA ALA A 620 -26.76 -4.51 -9.64
C ALA A 620 -26.19 -5.76 -10.32
N VAL A 621 -24.86 -5.81 -10.51
CA VAL A 621 -24.14 -6.99 -11.03
C VAL A 621 -24.34 -8.20 -10.13
N ARG A 622 -24.26 -8.02 -8.80
CA ARG A 622 -24.46 -9.09 -7.82
C ARG A 622 -25.87 -9.67 -7.88
N ILE A 623 -26.89 -8.82 -7.86
CA ILE A 623 -28.30 -9.22 -7.90
C ILE A 623 -28.59 -9.95 -9.22
N PHE A 624 -28.10 -9.41 -10.35
CA PHE A 624 -28.17 -10.07 -11.65
C PHE A 624 -27.58 -11.48 -11.60
N TRP A 625 -26.36 -11.63 -11.08
CA TRP A 625 -25.68 -12.93 -11.03
C TRP A 625 -26.41 -13.98 -10.18
N LEU A 626 -26.95 -13.55 -9.03
CA LEU A 626 -27.70 -14.44 -8.13
C LEU A 626 -29.03 -14.89 -8.74
N GLU A 627 -29.74 -14.00 -9.45
CA GLU A 627 -31.00 -14.33 -10.12
C GLU A 627 -30.82 -15.27 -11.32
N GLN A 628 -29.60 -15.41 -11.86
CA GLN A 628 -29.27 -16.45 -12.86
C GLN A 628 -29.11 -17.86 -12.26
N GLY A 629 -29.32 -18.03 -10.94
CA GLY A 629 -29.26 -19.32 -10.25
C GLY A 629 -27.89 -19.69 -9.65
N ASN A 630 -26.94 -18.76 -9.65
CA ASN A 630 -25.61 -18.95 -9.06
C ASN A 630 -25.62 -18.75 -7.53
N ARG A 631 -24.76 -19.45 -6.78
CA ARG A 631 -24.72 -19.36 -5.30
C ARG A 631 -23.94 -18.14 -4.82
N GLU A 632 -24.32 -17.59 -3.67
CA GLU A 632 -23.66 -16.42 -3.06
C GLU A 632 -22.18 -16.64 -2.75
N ASN A 633 -21.81 -17.84 -2.28
CA ASN A 633 -20.40 -18.21 -2.05
C ASN A 633 -19.59 -18.25 -3.36
N GLN A 634 -20.21 -18.52 -4.51
CA GLN A 634 -19.56 -18.55 -5.82
C GLN A 634 -19.38 -17.16 -6.41
N TYR A 635 -20.23 -16.18 -6.06
CA TYR A 635 -20.09 -14.80 -6.56
C TYR A 635 -18.72 -14.21 -6.25
N HIS A 636 -18.17 -14.49 -5.05
CA HIS A 636 -16.86 -14.00 -4.67
C HIS A 636 -15.69 -14.66 -5.41
N GLU A 637 -15.88 -15.86 -5.93
CA GLU A 637 -14.90 -16.61 -6.72
C GLU A 637 -15.03 -16.29 -8.22
N GLU A 638 -16.25 -16.09 -8.72
CA GLU A 638 -16.60 -15.88 -10.13
C GLU A 638 -16.97 -14.43 -10.46
N LYS A 639 -16.56 -13.47 -9.62
CA LYS A 639 -16.92 -12.04 -9.77
C LYS A 639 -16.59 -11.51 -11.16
N SER A 640 -15.45 -11.90 -11.73
CA SER A 640 -15.05 -11.48 -13.08
C SER A 640 -16.06 -11.93 -14.14
N ALA A 641 -16.52 -13.18 -14.08
CA ALA A 641 -17.55 -13.70 -14.98
C ALA A 641 -18.89 -12.97 -14.82
N ALA A 642 -19.24 -12.60 -13.58
CA ALA A 642 -20.44 -11.81 -13.30
C ALA A 642 -20.42 -10.43 -13.98
N TRP A 643 -19.30 -9.71 -13.90
CA TRP A 643 -19.12 -8.44 -14.58
C TRP A 643 -19.15 -8.59 -16.10
N GLN A 644 -18.46 -9.60 -16.65
CA GLN A 644 -18.48 -9.88 -18.09
C GLN A 644 -19.89 -10.16 -18.60
N ALA A 645 -20.67 -10.97 -17.88
CA ALA A 645 -22.05 -11.24 -18.22
C ALA A 645 -22.94 -9.99 -18.13
N PHE A 646 -22.72 -9.13 -17.12
CA PHE A 646 -23.49 -7.90 -16.96
C PHE A 646 -23.20 -6.87 -18.06
N TYR A 647 -21.95 -6.74 -18.52
CA TYR A 647 -21.61 -5.87 -19.65
C TYR A 647 -22.29 -6.27 -20.96
N GLU A 648 -22.72 -7.53 -21.10
CA GLU A 648 -23.46 -8.02 -22.27
C GLU A 648 -24.99 -7.85 -22.15
N THR A 649 -25.48 -7.30 -21.03
CA THR A 649 -26.91 -7.05 -20.86
C THR A 649 -27.38 -5.84 -21.67
N PRO A 650 -28.60 -5.86 -22.25
CA PRO A 650 -29.19 -4.67 -22.87
C PRO A 650 -29.35 -3.51 -21.87
N PRO A 651 -29.35 -2.23 -22.31
CA PRO A 651 -29.54 -1.06 -21.43
C PRO A 651 -30.80 -1.15 -20.55
N ARG A 652 -31.90 -1.70 -21.09
CA ARG A 652 -33.14 -1.94 -20.35
C ARG A 652 -32.98 -2.91 -19.17
N THR A 653 -32.21 -3.97 -19.36
CA THR A 653 -31.90 -4.94 -18.31
C THR A 653 -30.97 -4.31 -17.27
N CYS A 654 -29.98 -3.52 -17.72
CA CYS A 654 -29.12 -2.77 -16.80
C CYS A 654 -29.94 -1.83 -15.91
N ALA A 655 -30.79 -0.99 -16.49
CA ALA A 655 -31.73 -0.11 -15.79
C ALA A 655 -32.53 -0.85 -14.70
N GLN A 656 -33.14 -1.99 -15.05
CA GLN A 656 -33.89 -2.81 -14.09
C GLN A 656 -33.06 -3.27 -12.89
N TYR A 657 -31.82 -3.71 -13.12
CA TYR A 657 -30.94 -4.16 -12.03
C TYR A 657 -30.34 -3.02 -11.23
N ILE A 658 -30.15 -1.83 -11.81
CA ILE A 658 -29.78 -0.61 -11.09
C ILE A 658 -30.92 -0.19 -10.16
N ALA A 659 -32.17 -0.20 -10.64
CA ALA A 659 -33.34 0.08 -9.81
C ALA A 659 -33.47 -0.93 -8.65
N LYS A 660 -33.32 -2.23 -8.92
CA LYS A 660 -33.29 -3.28 -7.89
C LYS A 660 -32.16 -3.08 -6.87
N ALA A 661 -30.98 -2.66 -7.31
CA ALA A 661 -29.85 -2.39 -6.43
C ALA A 661 -30.11 -1.18 -5.54
N LEU A 662 -30.66 -0.09 -6.10
CA LEU A 662 -31.03 1.09 -5.34
C LEU A 662 -32.10 0.74 -4.29
N GLN A 663 -33.13 -0.02 -4.68
CA GLN A 663 -34.15 -0.55 -3.77
C GLN A 663 -33.51 -1.37 -2.64
N PHE A 664 -32.67 -2.35 -2.98
CA PHE A 664 -31.98 -3.21 -2.02
C PHE A 664 -31.14 -2.40 -1.01
N LEU A 665 -30.39 -1.39 -1.46
CA LEU A 665 -29.58 -0.52 -0.60
C LEU A 665 -30.45 0.33 0.34
N THR A 666 -31.62 0.76 -0.12
CA THR A 666 -32.57 1.50 0.74
C THR A 666 -33.28 0.60 1.76
N GLU A 667 -33.63 -0.62 1.38
CA GLU A 667 -34.24 -1.62 2.27
C GLU A 667 -33.24 -2.08 3.36
N LEU A 668 -31.97 -2.27 3.01
CA LEU A 668 -30.89 -2.52 3.97
C LEU A 668 -30.81 -1.43 5.05
N GLY A 669 -30.94 -0.15 4.65
CA GLY A 669 -30.90 0.99 5.58
C GLY A 669 -32.13 1.11 6.48
N SER A 670 -33.19 0.37 6.17
CA SER A 670 -34.45 0.34 6.92
C SER A 670 -34.44 -0.68 8.06
N THR A 671 -33.47 -1.60 8.05
CA THR A 671 -33.35 -2.72 9.01
C THR A 671 -32.37 -2.45 10.15
N VAL A 672 -31.84 -1.22 10.23
CA VAL A 672 -30.87 -0.75 11.24
C VAL A 672 -31.57 0.00 12.37
#